data_AF-A0A937N5E4-F1
#
_entry.id   AF-A0A937N5E4-F1
#
_cell.length_a   1.000
_cell.length_b   1.000
_cell.length_c   1.000
_cell.angle_alpha   90.00
_cell.angle_beta   90.00
_cell.angle_gamma   90.00
#
_symmetry.space_group_name_H-M   'P 1'
#
loop_
_entity.id
_entity.type
_entity.pdbx_description
1 polymer ?
#
loop_
_entity_poly.entity_id
_entity_poly.type
_entity_poly.pdbx_seq_one_letter_code
_entity_poly.pdbx_strand_id
1 'polypeptide(L)'
;MIGRRSLFQPQAVVPLALISAVCWISAATANDAESPGDVAREIIEKTGIKGGLIVHVGCGDARLTTSLHAGERYLVHGLGSDAADIERAREHIRSIGLSSKVWVQHWMGDRLPYAENMVNLVVASGGCQVTDEEIARVLAPNGVALFLNRQSAIENRKWVKPWPDEIDEWTHWLHGADGNAVAQDTVVGPPRRLQWIAKPFWSRHHNTAPSVTGIVSAQWRLFYIVDEAPSSMDGSAPDKWVLVARDAFNGLLLWRKPIPQWGWKTWSAEWTCRFTVPTHIPRRLVAVGDRVYVTLGFNAPLTELDAATGEVRRTFEGTDLTDEILCHEGRLIVTLNKASQQPGGASADRRGEADESPVRKWVAAIDVESGRMLWKVGDYVGLRSKTGSMDRISHLSMCAGDGQVFFVDDDQIVSLDLQDGHEVWRAARPEVPENKIRYNIRITDMCSLVYHGGYLFFAQLNPDRHIDWREIRGRLHTFDARNGSELWNRPCASWGWGHPADVFVVDGLVWVHDYQGGPRSAREARPRSAADLATGKSWVGSKSTFVVGLDPATGDTRRKISNFKAFNDGHHHRCYRNKATPRFMMTSYRGLEFLPWNGDESQLNHWVRGTCRLGAIPCNGMVYATPHPCNCYISSKLNGFVALAPEGQRPEVGGQRSERLVKGSVYGQIGNRKPAIENPHDWPMYRHDAERSGTTPSPLQANLKKAWEANVGGKSTSCVVVGDTVVLANVDSHEVLAFDVSDGKPKWRFTADGRVDTPPTVYQGQAFFGCADGCVYNVRLSDGQLVWRFRGAPEQRLVGALDGIESAWPIHGSVLVRNGVVYFAAGRSSFLDGGILACSLDARTGDVLSEEWLATPHSIEVDIGRNPLADTGLLSDILVSHGDSIFMRRRQVFPSKESQDSGGPLRSTSGLLDDSWFSRTRWLLNDKPYAEYFVFDTDSVYGVGARDSASDNGGFFAPGSRGYELLAVGRASTAPSGDQPNAKPSSKKKTSQKRWSIRVPLRVTSLVLAGETLFAAGTPDVVDPNEPWAAYEGERGGVLLAIASDDGQILAEHKLDSPPVFDGLTAANARLFVTALDGKVLCFQGNPPSP
;
A
#
# COMPACT_ATOMS: atom_id res chain seq x y z
N MET A 1 -77.68 7.62 -36.49
CA MET A 1 -78.56 8.39 -35.57
C MET A 1 -77.67 8.95 -34.47
N ILE A 2 -77.16 10.17 -34.59
CA ILE A 2 -77.78 11.46 -34.15
C ILE A 2 -78.10 11.41 -32.65
N GLY A 3 -77.54 12.22 -31.74
CA GLY A 3 -76.49 13.25 -31.82
C GLY A 3 -76.33 14.07 -30.51
N ARG A 4 -75.22 14.85 -30.44
CA ARG A 4 -74.96 16.12 -29.71
C ARG A 4 -74.92 16.10 -28.15
N ARG A 5 -74.07 16.86 -27.43
CA ARG A 5 -73.08 17.92 -27.75
C ARG A 5 -72.11 18.12 -26.55
N SER A 6 -70.87 18.47 -26.90
CA SER A 6 -69.75 19.12 -26.20
C SER A 6 -69.95 19.78 -24.82
N LEU A 7 -68.94 19.62 -23.94
CA LEU A 7 -68.25 20.69 -23.19
C LEU A 7 -66.88 20.17 -22.70
N PHE A 8 -65.93 21.09 -22.53
CA PHE A 8 -64.51 20.95 -22.16
C PHE A 8 -63.48 20.76 -23.29
N GLN A 9 -62.97 21.93 -23.73
CA GLN A 9 -61.78 22.11 -24.56
C GLN A 9 -60.48 22.01 -23.71
N PRO A 10 -59.35 21.65 -24.33
CA PRO A 10 -58.01 21.75 -23.74
C PRO A 10 -57.42 23.14 -23.99
N GLN A 11 -56.72 23.73 -23.01
CA GLN A 11 -55.91 24.93 -23.22
C GLN A 11 -54.48 24.55 -23.61
N ALA A 12 -54.13 24.86 -24.86
CA ALA A 12 -52.77 24.94 -25.36
C ALA A 12 -52.23 26.36 -25.14
N VAL A 13 -50.95 26.42 -24.79
CA VAL A 13 -50.15 27.60 -24.47
C VAL A 13 -49.47 28.10 -25.74
N VAL A 14 -49.74 29.35 -26.17
CA VAL A 14 -48.82 30.19 -26.99
C VAL A 14 -49.24 31.69 -26.87
N PRO A 15 -48.45 32.69 -27.34
CA PRO A 15 -47.68 33.64 -26.53
C PRO A 15 -48.18 35.09 -26.67
N LEU A 16 -47.69 36.03 -25.85
CA LEU A 16 -47.71 37.44 -26.24
C LEU A 16 -46.56 38.22 -25.58
N ALA A 17 -45.70 38.78 -26.42
CA ALA A 17 -44.70 39.77 -26.07
C ALA A 17 -45.37 41.13 -25.85
N LEU A 18 -44.94 41.91 -24.84
CA LEU A 18 -44.97 43.37 -24.90
C LEU A 18 -44.10 44.03 -23.81
N ILE A 19 -43.04 44.67 -24.31
CA ILE A 19 -42.56 46.03 -23.98
C ILE A 19 -42.06 46.31 -22.54
N SER A 20 -40.74 46.35 -22.48
CA SER A 20 -39.86 47.27 -21.74
C SER A 20 -40.51 48.52 -21.13
N ALA A 21 -40.46 48.60 -19.80
CA ALA A 21 -40.44 49.86 -19.06
C ALA A 21 -39.16 49.91 -18.21
N VAL A 22 -38.29 50.82 -18.64
CA VAL A 22 -37.01 51.19 -18.09
C VAL A 22 -37.25 52.01 -16.81
N CYS A 23 -36.81 51.51 -15.65
CA CYS A 23 -36.63 52.32 -14.45
C CYS A 23 -35.13 52.48 -14.19
N TRP A 24 -34.61 53.65 -14.52
CA TRP A 24 -33.28 54.10 -14.10
C TRP A 24 -33.33 54.37 -12.60
N ILE A 25 -32.73 53.49 -11.81
CA ILE A 25 -32.10 53.88 -10.55
C ILE A 25 -30.62 53.64 -10.78
N SER A 26 -29.89 54.75 -10.83
CA SER A 26 -28.44 54.82 -10.97
C SER A 26 -27.79 54.12 -9.78
N ALA A 27 -27.56 52.81 -9.89
CA ALA A 27 -26.62 52.11 -9.05
C ALA A 27 -25.22 52.50 -9.53
N ALA A 28 -24.53 53.25 -8.68
CA ALA A 28 -23.09 53.48 -8.81
C ALA A 28 -22.39 52.16 -9.14
N THR A 29 -21.41 52.22 -10.04
CA THR A 29 -20.48 51.15 -10.36
C THR A 29 -19.89 50.58 -9.07
N ALA A 30 -20.47 49.51 -8.55
CA ALA A 30 -19.79 48.63 -7.62
C ALA A 30 -18.69 47.95 -8.45
N ASN A 31 -17.43 48.14 -8.06
CA ASN A 31 -16.34 47.31 -8.55
C ASN A 31 -16.77 45.84 -8.43
N ASP A 32 -16.84 45.12 -9.55
CA ASP A 32 -16.98 43.67 -9.56
C ASP A 32 -15.73 43.08 -8.91
N ALA A 33 -15.78 42.83 -7.61
CA ALA A 33 -14.77 42.02 -6.94
C ALA A 33 -14.93 40.57 -7.42
N GLU A 34 -13.88 40.00 -8.00
CA GLU A 34 -13.87 38.62 -8.49
C GLU A 34 -14.31 37.63 -7.39
N SER A 35 -15.15 36.66 -7.74
CA SER A 35 -15.59 35.66 -6.76
C SER A 35 -14.42 34.73 -6.38
N PRO A 36 -14.39 34.16 -5.16
CA PRO A 36 -13.35 33.18 -4.78
C PRO A 36 -13.24 31.99 -5.73
N GLY A 37 -14.34 31.62 -6.39
CA GLY A 37 -14.37 30.57 -7.41
C GLY A 37 -13.67 30.97 -8.70
N ASP A 38 -13.79 32.23 -9.12
CA ASP A 38 -13.13 32.73 -10.33
C ASP A 38 -11.61 32.86 -10.10
N VAL A 39 -11.21 33.38 -8.94
CA VAL A 39 -9.81 33.45 -8.53
C VAL A 39 -9.20 32.04 -8.45
N ALA A 40 -9.89 31.07 -7.85
CA ALA A 40 -9.39 29.69 -7.79
C ALA A 40 -9.20 29.08 -9.20
N ARG A 41 -10.15 29.30 -10.11
CA ARG A 41 -10.05 28.84 -11.50
C ARG A 41 -8.84 29.45 -12.20
N GLU A 42 -8.67 30.77 -12.06
CA GLU A 42 -7.52 31.48 -12.63
C GLU A 42 -6.19 30.97 -12.06
N ILE A 43 -6.11 30.68 -10.76
CA ILE A 43 -4.93 30.09 -10.12
C ILE A 43 -4.61 28.72 -10.74
N ILE A 44 -5.58 27.82 -10.85
CA ILE A 44 -5.36 26.48 -11.42
C ILE A 44 -4.93 26.57 -12.89
N GLU A 45 -5.55 27.44 -13.68
CA GLU A 45 -5.20 27.66 -15.08
C GLU A 45 -3.79 28.25 -15.25
N LYS A 46 -3.43 29.30 -14.49
CA LYS A 46 -2.11 29.95 -14.55
C LYS A 46 -0.99 29.05 -14.04
N THR A 47 -1.26 28.20 -13.07
CA THR A 47 -0.25 27.29 -12.50
C THR A 47 -0.05 26.07 -13.37
N GLY A 48 -1.10 25.56 -14.02
CA GLY A 48 -1.07 24.35 -14.84
C GLY A 48 -1.01 23.06 -14.01
N ILE A 49 -1.20 23.15 -12.68
CA ILE A 49 -1.21 21.99 -11.79
C ILE A 49 -2.50 21.19 -12.02
N LYS A 50 -2.35 19.90 -12.34
CA LYS A 50 -3.45 18.99 -12.72
C LYS A 50 -3.68 17.87 -11.69
N GLY A 51 -3.65 18.22 -10.41
CA GLY A 51 -3.86 17.30 -9.28
C GLY A 51 -2.73 17.36 -8.25
N GLY A 52 -2.91 16.63 -7.15
CA GLY A 52 -1.97 16.57 -6.03
C GLY A 52 -2.37 17.47 -4.85
N LEU A 53 -1.40 17.80 -4.00
CA LEU A 53 -1.59 18.57 -2.77
C LEU A 53 -1.46 20.08 -3.03
N ILE A 54 -2.51 20.82 -2.67
CA ILE A 54 -2.55 22.28 -2.65
C ILE A 54 -2.48 22.76 -1.20
N VAL A 55 -1.60 23.72 -0.92
CA VAL A 55 -1.48 24.37 0.38
C VAL A 55 -1.82 25.85 0.24
N HIS A 56 -2.82 26.32 0.98
CA HIS A 56 -3.19 27.73 1.04
C HIS A 56 -2.73 28.35 2.36
N VAL A 57 -1.67 29.14 2.34
CA VAL A 57 -1.12 29.83 3.51
C VAL A 57 -1.81 31.18 3.69
N GLY A 58 -2.32 31.45 4.88
CA GLY A 58 -3.16 32.62 5.16
C GLY A 58 -4.60 32.39 4.69
N CYS A 59 -5.19 31.24 5.03
CA CYS A 59 -6.43 30.76 4.43
C CYS A 59 -7.72 31.50 4.83
N GLY A 60 -7.68 32.34 5.88
CA GLY A 60 -8.83 33.10 6.39
C GLY A 60 -10.04 32.20 6.68
N ASP A 61 -11.22 32.58 6.18
CA ASP A 61 -12.47 31.83 6.33
C ASP A 61 -12.63 30.63 5.36
N ALA A 62 -11.57 30.32 4.61
CA ALA A 62 -11.47 29.20 3.68
C ALA A 62 -12.41 29.20 2.46
N ARG A 63 -13.06 30.31 2.09
CA ARG A 63 -13.86 30.38 0.84
C ARG A 63 -13.02 30.16 -0.42
N LEU A 64 -11.85 30.79 -0.49
CA LEU A 64 -10.89 30.54 -1.57
C LEU A 64 -10.29 29.13 -1.46
N THR A 65 -9.91 28.70 -0.25
CA THR A 65 -9.35 27.36 0.02
C THR A 65 -10.25 26.25 -0.48
N THR A 66 -11.55 26.34 -0.19
CA THR A 66 -12.54 25.36 -0.65
C THR A 66 -12.72 25.38 -2.17
N SER A 67 -12.62 26.56 -2.78
CA SER A 67 -12.72 26.72 -4.25
C SER A 67 -11.50 26.18 -5.01
N LEU A 68 -10.33 26.08 -4.35
CA LEU A 68 -9.13 25.44 -4.93
C LEU A 68 -9.29 23.92 -5.10
N HIS A 69 -10.27 23.29 -4.44
CA HIS A 69 -10.60 21.88 -4.67
C HIS A 69 -11.37 21.74 -6.00
N ALA A 70 -10.62 21.68 -7.10
CA ALA A 70 -11.15 21.59 -8.46
C ALA A 70 -11.52 20.14 -8.89
N GLY A 71 -11.76 19.23 -7.94
CA GLY A 71 -12.17 17.85 -8.17
C GLY A 71 -11.37 16.80 -7.38
N GLU A 72 -11.75 15.53 -7.50
CA GLU A 72 -11.29 14.41 -6.66
C GLU A 72 -9.76 14.18 -6.63
N ARG A 73 -9.04 14.63 -7.66
CA ARG A 73 -7.59 14.51 -7.78
C ARG A 73 -6.80 15.58 -6.98
N TYR A 74 -7.50 16.52 -6.35
CA TYR A 74 -6.90 17.60 -5.56
C TYR A 74 -7.22 17.42 -4.09
N LEU A 75 -6.20 17.55 -3.26
CA LEU A 75 -6.32 17.63 -1.81
C LEU A 75 -5.88 19.02 -1.36
N VAL A 76 -6.65 19.69 -0.50
CA VAL A 76 -6.36 21.10 -0.12
C VAL A 76 -6.21 21.24 1.39
N HIS A 77 -5.09 21.81 1.84
CA HIS A 77 -4.85 22.14 3.24
C HIS A 77 -4.68 23.66 3.39
N GLY A 78 -5.55 24.31 4.16
CA GLY A 78 -5.41 25.73 4.53
C GLY A 78 -4.71 25.92 5.87
N LEU A 79 -3.73 26.83 5.93
CA LEU A 79 -3.03 27.21 7.15
C LEU A 79 -3.41 28.65 7.52
N GLY A 80 -3.88 28.87 8.75
CA GLY A 80 -4.31 30.20 9.21
C GLY A 80 -3.86 30.51 10.63
N SER A 81 -3.58 31.78 10.90
CA SER A 81 -3.07 32.28 12.18
C SER A 81 -4.13 32.71 13.18
N ASP A 82 -5.37 32.94 12.74
CA ASP A 82 -6.47 33.36 13.61
C ASP A 82 -7.38 32.17 13.97
N ALA A 83 -7.48 31.86 15.26
CA ALA A 83 -8.27 30.72 15.72
C ALA A 83 -9.78 30.84 15.44
N ALA A 84 -10.33 32.07 15.45
CA ALA A 84 -11.75 32.28 15.17
C ALA A 84 -12.05 32.13 13.67
N ASP A 85 -11.14 32.54 12.80
CA ASP A 85 -11.22 32.30 11.36
C ASP A 85 -11.19 30.80 11.05
N ILE A 86 -10.30 30.06 11.72
CA ILE A 86 -10.19 28.60 11.57
C ILE A 86 -11.49 27.88 11.97
N GLU A 87 -12.14 28.28 13.06
CA GLU A 87 -13.43 27.69 13.43
C GLU A 87 -14.53 28.00 12.40
N ARG A 88 -14.60 29.24 11.90
CA ARG A 88 -15.54 29.59 10.81
C ARG A 88 -15.25 28.83 9.52
N ALA A 89 -13.99 28.63 9.19
CA ALA A 89 -13.55 27.85 8.05
C ALA A 89 -13.95 26.37 8.18
N ARG A 90 -13.78 25.77 9.37
CA ARG A 90 -14.24 24.40 9.66
C ARG A 90 -15.75 24.25 9.49
N GLU A 91 -16.52 25.21 9.98
CA GLU A 91 -17.98 25.25 9.79
C GLU A 91 -18.36 25.36 8.30
N HIS A 92 -17.72 26.26 7.55
CA HIS A 92 -17.94 26.43 6.11
C HIS A 92 -17.64 25.14 5.32
N ILE A 93 -16.46 24.56 5.50
CA ILE A 93 -16.04 23.30 4.86
C ILE A 93 -17.05 22.17 5.13
N ARG A 94 -17.52 22.07 6.38
CA ARG A 94 -18.51 21.07 6.78
C ARG A 94 -19.85 21.31 6.10
N SER A 95 -20.30 22.56 6.03
CA SER A 95 -21.60 22.93 5.44
C SER A 95 -21.73 22.56 3.96
N ILE A 96 -20.60 22.49 3.25
CA ILE A 96 -20.52 22.11 1.83
C ILE A 96 -20.07 20.65 1.61
N GLY A 97 -19.83 19.89 2.69
CA GLY A 97 -19.51 18.46 2.61
C GLY A 97 -18.09 18.12 2.13
N LEU A 98 -17.11 19.02 2.28
CA LEU A 98 -15.74 18.82 1.79
C LEU A 98 -14.73 18.41 2.87
N SER A 99 -15.16 18.08 4.10
CA SER A 99 -14.25 17.83 5.24
C SER A 99 -13.24 16.69 5.04
N SER A 100 -13.42 15.81 4.06
CA SER A 100 -12.45 14.75 3.72
C SER A 100 -11.44 15.14 2.63
N LYS A 101 -11.64 16.28 1.97
CA LYS A 101 -10.85 16.77 0.82
C LYS A 101 -10.21 18.12 1.08
N VAL A 102 -10.81 18.90 1.98
CA VAL A 102 -10.36 20.23 2.38
C VAL A 102 -10.37 20.28 3.90
N TRP A 103 -9.25 20.68 4.50
CA TRP A 103 -9.21 20.96 5.93
C TRP A 103 -8.35 22.19 6.21
N VAL A 104 -8.51 22.72 7.42
CA VAL A 104 -7.75 23.87 7.90
C VAL A 104 -7.14 23.60 9.27
N GLN A 105 -5.96 24.16 9.47
CA GLN A 105 -5.20 24.07 10.70
C GLN A 105 -4.82 25.46 11.20
N HIS A 106 -4.94 25.65 12.51
CA HIS A 106 -4.37 26.82 13.18
C HIS A 106 -2.84 26.68 13.22
N TRP A 107 -2.14 27.59 12.55
CA TRP A 107 -0.70 27.55 12.34
C TRP A 107 -0.10 28.95 12.44
N MET A 108 0.90 29.09 13.31
CA MET A 108 1.58 30.34 13.69
C MET A 108 3.09 30.29 13.42
N GLY A 109 3.54 29.33 12.61
CA GLY A 109 4.96 29.10 12.33
C GLY A 109 5.48 29.95 11.19
N ASP A 110 6.80 29.88 10.98
CA ASP A 110 7.51 30.31 9.78
C ASP A 110 7.91 29.09 8.90
N ARG A 111 7.94 27.89 9.50
CA ARG A 111 8.20 26.61 8.87
C ARG A 111 6.91 25.84 8.58
N LEU A 112 6.70 25.47 7.33
CA LEU A 112 5.55 24.71 6.87
C LEU A 112 5.63 23.26 7.38
N PRO A 113 4.51 22.66 7.78
CA PRO A 113 4.51 21.39 8.51
C PRO A 113 4.75 20.16 7.62
N TYR A 114 5.16 20.30 6.35
CA TYR A 114 5.27 19.18 5.40
C TYR A 114 6.69 18.65 5.30
N ALA A 115 6.81 17.35 4.98
CA ALA A 115 8.05 16.79 4.45
C ALA A 115 8.47 17.48 3.15
N GLU A 116 9.73 17.30 2.78
CA GLU A 116 10.30 17.85 1.57
C GLU A 116 9.60 17.28 0.33
N ASN A 117 9.50 18.08 -0.73
CA ASN A 117 8.93 17.69 -2.01
C ASN A 117 7.45 17.24 -2.00
N MET A 118 6.66 17.58 -0.98
CA MET A 118 5.29 17.09 -0.84
C MET A 118 4.22 17.88 -1.61
N VAL A 119 4.41 19.18 -1.81
CA VAL A 119 3.34 20.12 -2.21
C VAL A 119 3.41 20.42 -3.71
N ASN A 120 2.32 20.26 -4.44
CA ASN A 120 2.27 20.56 -5.87
C ASN A 120 1.99 22.05 -6.13
N LEU A 121 1.18 22.68 -5.28
CA LEU A 121 0.84 24.10 -5.37
C LEU A 121 0.82 24.75 -3.99
N VAL A 122 1.63 25.80 -3.80
CA VAL A 122 1.50 26.73 -2.67
C VAL A 122 0.81 28.00 -3.14
N VAL A 123 -0.31 28.35 -2.51
CA VAL A 123 -0.98 29.64 -2.64
C VAL A 123 -0.68 30.42 -1.37
N ALA A 124 0.09 31.51 -1.47
CA ALA A 124 0.48 32.32 -0.34
C ALA A 124 -0.30 33.65 -0.34
N SER A 125 -1.20 33.83 0.62
CA SER A 125 -1.94 35.08 0.79
C SER A 125 -1.08 36.21 1.38
N GLY A 126 -1.45 37.45 1.08
CA GLY A 126 -0.65 38.63 1.41
C GLY A 126 -0.37 38.76 2.90
N GLY A 127 0.91 38.92 3.27
CA GLY A 127 1.36 39.01 4.67
C GLY A 127 1.93 37.71 5.26
N CYS A 128 1.96 36.63 4.46
CA CYS A 128 2.65 35.38 4.79
C CYS A 128 4.14 35.62 5.15
N GLN A 129 4.62 34.98 6.23
CA GLN A 129 6.00 35.08 6.72
C GLN A 129 6.91 33.92 6.27
N VAL A 130 6.39 33.01 5.41
CA VAL A 130 7.15 31.86 4.93
C VAL A 130 8.21 32.31 3.93
N THR A 131 9.46 31.93 4.18
CA THR A 131 10.60 32.22 3.29
C THR A 131 10.53 31.48 1.96
N ASP A 132 11.23 31.99 0.95
CA ASP A 132 11.32 31.35 -0.36
C ASP A 132 12.05 29.99 -0.26
N GLU A 133 13.05 29.88 0.61
CA GLU A 133 13.76 28.62 0.90
C GLU A 133 12.81 27.55 1.46
N GLU A 134 11.91 27.95 2.34
CA GLU A 134 10.93 27.05 2.94
C GLU A 134 9.85 26.60 1.94
N ILE A 135 9.38 27.53 1.09
CA ILE A 135 8.50 27.21 -0.05
C ILE A 135 9.20 26.22 -0.99
N ALA A 136 10.47 26.47 -1.32
CA ALA A 136 11.27 25.59 -2.16
C ALA A 136 11.47 24.20 -1.54
N ARG A 137 11.62 24.11 -0.21
CA ARG A 137 11.75 22.83 0.50
C ARG A 137 10.52 21.94 0.34
N VAL A 138 9.32 22.51 0.54
CA VAL A 138 8.08 21.71 0.52
C VAL A 138 7.54 21.45 -0.88
N LEU A 139 7.81 22.32 -1.85
CA LEU A 139 7.33 22.10 -3.22
C LEU A 139 7.95 20.83 -3.81
N ALA A 140 7.12 19.99 -4.42
CA ALA A 140 7.56 18.90 -5.28
C ALA A 140 8.34 19.47 -6.47
N PRO A 141 9.28 18.71 -7.07
CA PRO A 141 9.84 19.05 -8.38
C PRO A 141 8.73 19.37 -9.40
N ASN A 142 8.90 20.48 -10.14
CA ASN A 142 7.88 21.10 -11.00
C ASN A 142 6.63 21.65 -10.30
N GLY A 143 6.59 21.66 -8.96
CA GLY A 143 5.57 22.32 -8.17
C GLY A 143 5.65 23.84 -8.27
N VAL A 144 4.53 24.52 -8.02
CA VAL A 144 4.37 25.96 -8.25
C VAL A 144 4.03 26.69 -6.95
N ALA A 145 4.63 27.86 -6.73
CA ALA A 145 4.17 28.83 -5.75
C ALA A 145 3.58 30.05 -6.45
N LEU A 146 2.43 30.51 -5.96
CA LEU A 146 1.74 31.70 -6.44
C LEU A 146 1.35 32.57 -5.25
N PHE A 147 1.57 33.88 -5.39
CA PHE A 147 1.39 34.85 -4.30
C PHE A 147 0.18 35.74 -4.58
N LEU A 148 -0.61 36.00 -3.54
CA LEU A 148 -1.77 36.89 -3.59
C LEU A 148 -1.50 38.12 -2.73
N ASN A 149 -2.05 39.26 -3.13
CA ASN A 149 -2.02 40.46 -2.30
C ASN A 149 -3.06 40.36 -1.17
N ARG A 150 -3.18 41.40 -0.33
CA ARG A 150 -4.15 41.43 0.79
C ARG A 150 -5.61 41.46 0.34
N GLN A 151 -5.88 41.76 -0.92
CA GLN A 151 -7.21 41.74 -1.53
C GLN A 151 -7.47 40.43 -2.29
N SER A 152 -6.63 39.40 -2.08
CA SER A 152 -6.70 38.10 -2.76
C SER A 152 -6.53 38.14 -4.28
N ALA A 153 -6.03 39.25 -4.83
CA ALA A 153 -5.69 39.33 -6.25
C ALA A 153 -4.30 38.74 -6.50
N ILE A 154 -4.15 38.04 -7.62
CA ILE A 154 -2.90 37.39 -8.03
C ILE A 154 -1.81 38.42 -8.28
N GLU A 155 -0.69 38.30 -7.57
CA GLU A 155 0.50 39.12 -7.82
C GLU A 155 1.25 38.60 -9.05
N ASN A 156 2.05 39.47 -9.70
CA ASN A 156 2.95 39.06 -10.78
C ASN A 156 4.20 38.34 -10.25
N ARG A 157 3.99 37.36 -9.38
CA ARG A 157 5.03 36.54 -8.76
C ARG A 157 4.54 35.09 -8.81
N LYS A 158 5.11 34.34 -9.74
CA LYS A 158 4.96 32.89 -9.89
C LYS A 158 6.35 32.27 -9.82
N TRP A 159 6.51 31.23 -9.02
CA TRP A 159 7.75 30.49 -8.90
C TRP A 159 7.51 29.01 -9.17
N VAL A 160 8.42 28.36 -9.88
CA VAL A 160 8.35 26.93 -10.21
C VAL A 160 9.62 26.27 -9.71
N LYS A 161 9.50 25.21 -8.93
CA LYS A 161 10.67 24.46 -8.47
C LYS A 161 11.24 23.65 -9.63
N PRO A 162 12.54 23.82 -9.97
CA PRO A 162 13.16 23.03 -11.03
C PRO A 162 13.23 21.55 -10.67
N TRP A 163 13.30 20.69 -11.68
CA TRP A 163 13.65 19.29 -11.50
C TRP A 163 15.13 19.20 -11.08
N PRO A 164 15.48 18.53 -9.96
CA PRO A 164 16.87 18.35 -9.56
C PRO A 164 17.64 17.44 -10.53
N ASP A 165 18.89 17.81 -10.86
CA ASP A 165 19.75 17.02 -11.74
C ASP A 165 20.18 15.68 -11.12
N GLU A 166 20.09 15.57 -9.79
CA GLU A 166 20.54 14.40 -9.04
C GLU A 166 19.50 13.28 -8.96
N ILE A 167 18.23 13.55 -9.33
CA ILE A 167 17.14 12.59 -9.29
C ILE A 167 16.68 12.22 -10.70
N ASP A 168 16.22 10.98 -10.84
CA ASP A 168 15.91 10.40 -12.15
C ASP A 168 14.49 9.82 -12.19
N GLU A 169 13.97 9.60 -13.39
CA GLU A 169 12.68 8.96 -13.63
C GLU A 169 12.85 7.43 -13.85
N TRP A 170 11.76 6.71 -14.10
CA TRP A 170 11.78 5.27 -14.41
C TRP A 170 10.76 4.95 -15.50
N THR A 171 11.05 5.37 -16.72
CA THR A 171 10.09 5.44 -17.83
C THR A 171 9.65 4.09 -18.38
N HIS A 172 10.46 3.03 -18.20
CA HIS A 172 10.25 1.68 -18.71
C HIS A 172 10.43 0.63 -17.61
N TRP A 173 10.08 -0.63 -17.91
CA TRP A 173 10.27 -1.77 -16.99
C TRP A 173 11.68 -1.85 -16.37
N LEU A 174 12.73 -1.66 -17.18
CA LEU A 174 14.14 -1.64 -16.75
C LEU A 174 14.71 -0.22 -16.90
N HIS A 175 14.07 0.77 -16.28
CA HIS A 175 14.45 2.18 -16.30
C HIS A 175 14.23 2.87 -17.65
N GLY A 176 15.04 2.54 -18.65
CA GLY A 176 15.00 3.13 -19.99
C GLY A 176 14.75 2.13 -21.10
N ALA A 177 14.82 2.61 -22.34
CA ALA A 177 14.70 1.76 -23.54
C ALA A 177 15.96 0.91 -23.79
N ASP A 178 17.08 1.21 -23.14
CA ASP A 178 18.37 0.53 -23.27
C ASP A 178 18.41 -0.84 -22.57
N GLY A 179 17.41 -1.17 -21.75
CA GLY A 179 17.32 -2.41 -20.99
C GLY A 179 18.20 -2.44 -19.73
N ASN A 180 18.88 -1.34 -19.40
CA ASN A 180 19.78 -1.25 -18.26
C ASN A 180 18.99 -0.97 -16.98
N ALA A 181 18.92 -1.93 -16.05
CA ALA A 181 18.13 -1.82 -14.82
C ALA A 181 18.78 -0.91 -13.74
N VAL A 182 19.26 0.25 -14.16
CA VAL A 182 20.05 1.22 -13.40
C VAL A 182 19.39 2.59 -13.52
N ALA A 183 18.87 3.14 -12.42
CA ALA A 183 18.54 4.56 -12.38
C ALA A 183 19.82 5.39 -12.37
N GLN A 184 19.79 6.59 -12.96
CA GLN A 184 20.85 7.60 -12.84
C GLN A 184 20.72 8.44 -11.57
N ASP A 185 19.80 8.06 -10.69
CA ASP A 185 19.50 8.75 -9.43
C ASP A 185 20.64 8.60 -8.40
N THR A 186 21.22 9.71 -7.98
CA THR A 186 22.31 9.74 -6.98
C THR A 186 21.83 10.07 -5.57
N VAL A 187 20.57 10.49 -5.42
CA VAL A 187 19.95 10.76 -4.12
C VAL A 187 19.48 9.45 -3.48
N VAL A 188 18.90 8.54 -4.27
CA VAL A 188 18.42 7.24 -3.79
C VAL A 188 19.45 6.55 -2.92
N GLY A 189 19.00 6.13 -1.75
CA GLY A 189 19.84 5.44 -0.79
C GLY A 189 19.02 4.62 0.21
N PRO A 190 19.72 4.00 1.18
CA PRO A 190 19.09 3.22 2.22
C PRO A 190 17.98 3.99 2.94
N PRO A 191 16.78 3.41 3.06
CA PRO A 191 15.61 4.13 3.57
C PRO A 191 15.79 4.51 5.04
N ARG A 192 15.40 5.75 5.37
CA ARG A 192 15.43 6.32 6.73
C ARG A 192 14.15 7.05 7.09
N ARG A 193 13.42 7.55 6.10
CA ARG A 193 12.21 8.35 6.30
C ARG A 193 11.07 7.83 5.45
N LEU A 194 9.86 7.87 5.99
CA LEU A 194 8.67 7.68 5.17
C LEU A 194 8.44 8.95 4.34
N GLN A 195 8.22 8.79 3.03
CA GLN A 195 7.65 9.86 2.20
C GLN A 195 6.14 9.70 2.12
N TRP A 196 5.67 8.50 1.75
CA TRP A 196 4.25 8.19 1.78
C TRP A 196 3.92 6.70 1.88
N ILE A 197 2.70 6.39 2.31
CA ILE A 197 2.13 5.03 2.37
C ILE A 197 0.68 5.00 1.86
N ALA A 198 0.32 3.98 1.06
CA ALA A 198 -1.01 3.81 0.50
C ALA A 198 -1.48 2.34 0.51
N LYS A 199 -2.81 2.16 0.41
CA LYS A 199 -3.47 0.86 0.22
C LYS A 199 -3.32 0.35 -1.23
N PRO A 200 -3.51 -0.96 -1.47
CA PRO A 200 -3.81 -2.02 -0.49
C PRO A 200 -2.60 -2.41 0.35
N PHE A 201 -2.82 -2.86 1.60
CA PHE A 201 -1.71 -3.28 2.47
C PHE A 201 -1.08 -4.61 2.07
N TRP A 202 -1.86 -5.48 1.42
CA TRP A 202 -1.45 -6.80 1.00
C TRP A 202 -1.76 -7.00 -0.49
N SER A 203 -0.92 -7.79 -1.18
CA SER A 203 -1.33 -8.39 -2.45
C SER A 203 -2.30 -9.55 -2.20
N ARG A 204 -2.99 -10.00 -3.25
CA ARG A 204 -4.02 -11.04 -3.19
C ARG A 204 -3.57 -12.28 -2.42
N HIS A 205 -2.57 -12.99 -2.90
CA HIS A 205 -2.06 -14.17 -2.19
C HIS A 205 -0.65 -14.56 -2.63
N HIS A 206 0.08 -15.32 -1.80
CA HIS A 206 1.41 -15.79 -2.17
C HIS A 206 1.39 -16.84 -3.28
N ASN A 207 0.28 -17.54 -3.45
CA ASN A 207 0.10 -18.62 -4.42
C ASN A 207 -0.75 -18.21 -5.65
N THR A 208 -0.99 -16.92 -5.87
CA THR A 208 -1.63 -16.35 -7.09
C THR A 208 -0.57 -15.68 -7.97
N ALA A 209 -0.97 -15.19 -9.15
CA ALA A 209 -0.19 -14.20 -9.89
C ALA A 209 0.15 -12.98 -8.99
N PRO A 210 1.32 -12.33 -9.18
CA PRO A 210 1.67 -11.14 -8.41
C PRO A 210 0.65 -10.04 -8.70
N SER A 211 0.09 -9.42 -7.65
CA SER A 211 -0.95 -8.41 -7.83
C SER A 211 -0.45 -7.09 -8.41
N VAL A 212 0.86 -6.88 -8.58
CA VAL A 212 1.37 -5.71 -9.32
C VAL A 212 2.29 -6.21 -10.43
N THR A 213 2.00 -5.85 -11.67
CA THR A 213 2.68 -6.42 -12.84
C THR A 213 3.52 -5.43 -13.62
N GLY A 214 3.41 -4.13 -13.36
CA GLY A 214 4.20 -3.09 -14.01
C GLY A 214 4.15 -1.79 -13.22
N ILE A 215 5.24 -1.04 -13.25
CA ILE A 215 5.37 0.28 -12.63
C ILE A 215 6.37 1.11 -13.44
N VAL A 216 6.03 2.37 -13.66
CA VAL A 216 6.89 3.37 -14.31
C VAL A 216 6.65 4.73 -13.66
N SER A 217 7.63 5.61 -13.75
CA SER A 217 7.55 7.00 -13.29
C SER A 217 7.94 7.93 -14.43
N ALA A 218 7.16 9.00 -14.60
CA ALA A 218 7.47 10.10 -15.51
C ALA A 218 6.93 11.41 -14.93
N GLN A 219 7.73 12.45 -14.98
CA GLN A 219 7.57 13.68 -14.22
C GLN A 219 7.34 13.35 -12.73
N TRP A 220 6.42 14.05 -12.08
CA TRP A 220 6.04 13.82 -10.69
C TRP A 220 4.97 12.72 -10.53
N ARG A 221 4.77 11.82 -11.49
CA ARG A 221 3.70 10.81 -11.45
C ARG A 221 4.22 9.38 -11.53
N LEU A 222 3.57 8.51 -10.78
CA LEU A 222 3.82 7.07 -10.72
C LEU A 222 2.64 6.31 -11.31
N PHE A 223 2.90 5.44 -12.28
CA PHE A 223 1.89 4.63 -12.97
C PHE A 223 2.14 3.16 -12.70
N TYR A 224 1.10 2.39 -12.36
CA TYR A 224 1.25 0.97 -12.09
C TYR A 224 -0.04 0.18 -12.35
N ILE A 225 0.11 -1.11 -12.70
CA ILE A 225 -1.01 -2.02 -12.95
C ILE A 225 -1.15 -2.96 -11.75
N VAL A 226 -2.34 -2.98 -11.14
CA VAL A 226 -2.62 -3.72 -9.90
C VAL A 226 -3.92 -4.53 -9.95
N ASP A 227 -3.92 -5.72 -9.36
CA ASP A 227 -5.11 -6.52 -9.03
C ASP A 227 -5.63 -6.10 -7.64
N GLU A 228 -6.80 -5.46 -7.60
CA GLU A 228 -7.48 -5.00 -6.38
C GLU A 228 -8.49 -6.03 -5.84
N ALA A 229 -8.51 -7.27 -6.35
CA ALA A 229 -9.36 -8.32 -5.79
C ALA A 229 -9.00 -8.61 -4.30
N PRO A 230 -9.98 -8.96 -3.45
CA PRO A 230 -9.75 -9.25 -2.03
C PRO A 230 -8.64 -10.29 -1.79
N SER A 231 -7.85 -10.08 -0.74
CA SER A 231 -6.79 -11.01 -0.36
C SER A 231 -7.30 -12.36 0.11
N SER A 232 -6.45 -13.37 -0.04
CA SER A 232 -6.68 -14.78 0.35
C SER A 232 -7.77 -15.52 -0.43
N MET A 233 -8.34 -14.93 -1.49
CA MET A 233 -9.30 -15.60 -2.37
C MET A 233 -8.59 -16.55 -3.34
N ASP A 234 -9.17 -17.74 -3.57
CA ASP A 234 -8.71 -18.65 -4.62
C ASP A 234 -9.11 -18.16 -6.03
N GLY A 235 -8.99 -19.05 -7.02
CA GLY A 235 -9.31 -18.77 -8.42
C GLY A 235 -10.76 -18.85 -8.83
N SER A 236 -11.65 -19.23 -7.91
CA SER A 236 -13.09 -19.21 -8.16
C SER A 236 -13.58 -17.77 -8.36
N ALA A 237 -13.04 -16.83 -7.58
CA ALA A 237 -13.30 -15.41 -7.76
C ALA A 237 -12.42 -14.83 -8.89
N PRO A 238 -12.94 -13.94 -9.76
CA PRO A 238 -12.17 -13.33 -10.83
C PRO A 238 -11.02 -12.44 -10.31
N ASP A 239 -10.25 -11.83 -11.21
CA ASP A 239 -9.27 -10.80 -10.86
C ASP A 239 -9.89 -9.40 -11.09
N LYS A 240 -9.38 -8.34 -10.45
CA LYS A 240 -9.86 -6.95 -10.61
C LYS A 240 -8.69 -6.02 -10.98
N TRP A 241 -8.26 -6.08 -12.25
CA TRP A 241 -7.08 -5.35 -12.73
C TRP A 241 -7.37 -3.89 -13.09
N VAL A 242 -6.48 -2.99 -12.66
CA VAL A 242 -6.61 -1.54 -12.80
C VAL A 242 -5.24 -0.91 -13.08
N LEU A 243 -5.18 0.03 -14.03
CA LEU A 243 -4.08 0.98 -14.18
C LEU A 243 -4.32 2.17 -13.25
N VAL A 244 -3.35 2.48 -12.41
CA VAL A 244 -3.45 3.55 -11.40
C VAL A 244 -2.35 4.58 -11.63
N ALA A 245 -2.71 5.86 -11.48
CA ALA A 245 -1.77 6.96 -11.38
C ALA A 245 -1.81 7.60 -10.00
N ARG A 246 -0.64 7.80 -9.41
CA ARG A 246 -0.44 8.55 -8.17
C ARG A 246 0.57 9.66 -8.39
N ASP A 247 0.48 10.69 -7.57
CA ASP A 247 1.60 11.60 -7.37
C ASP A 247 2.78 10.83 -6.76
N ALA A 248 3.96 10.96 -7.36
CA ALA A 248 5.15 10.22 -6.97
C ALA A 248 5.76 10.69 -5.64
N PHE A 249 5.56 11.95 -5.25
CA PHE A 249 6.18 12.55 -4.07
C PHE A 249 5.29 12.62 -2.84
N ASN A 250 3.96 12.66 -2.99
CA ASN A 250 3.02 12.63 -1.86
C ASN A 250 2.08 11.42 -1.87
N GLY A 251 2.08 10.61 -2.93
CA GLY A 251 1.33 9.36 -2.99
C GLY A 251 -0.17 9.52 -3.21
N LEU A 252 -0.69 10.74 -3.41
CA LEU A 252 -2.12 10.97 -3.64
C LEU A 252 -2.60 10.30 -4.93
N LEU A 253 -3.78 9.67 -4.85
CA LEU A 253 -4.43 9.07 -6.02
C LEU A 253 -4.90 10.16 -6.99
N LEU A 254 -4.45 10.09 -8.24
CA LEU A 254 -4.84 11.04 -9.29
C LEU A 254 -6.00 10.50 -10.12
N TRP A 255 -5.86 9.26 -10.60
CA TRP A 255 -6.88 8.57 -11.37
C TRP A 255 -6.64 7.06 -11.40
N ARG A 256 -7.69 6.32 -11.78
CA ARG A 256 -7.64 4.87 -11.98
C ARG A 256 -8.44 4.50 -13.23
N LYS A 257 -7.99 3.48 -13.96
CA LYS A 257 -8.66 2.99 -15.18
C LYS A 257 -8.70 1.45 -15.18
N PRO A 258 -9.88 0.81 -15.21
CA PRO A 258 -9.98 -0.65 -15.30
C PRO A 258 -9.28 -1.22 -16.54
N ILE A 259 -8.65 -2.39 -16.40
CA ILE A 259 -8.04 -3.15 -17.50
C ILE A 259 -8.73 -4.52 -17.60
N PRO A 260 -9.82 -4.63 -18.37
CA PRO A 260 -10.46 -5.93 -18.56
C PRO A 260 -9.50 -6.89 -19.31
N GLN A 261 -9.65 -8.20 -19.08
CA GLN A 261 -8.86 -9.24 -19.77
C GLN A 261 -7.34 -9.06 -19.61
N TRP A 262 -6.91 -8.74 -18.39
CA TRP A 262 -5.51 -8.73 -17.97
C TRP A 262 -5.16 -9.87 -17.01
N GLY A 263 -6.12 -10.68 -16.59
CA GLY A 263 -5.87 -11.73 -15.58
C GLY A 263 -5.28 -13.00 -16.16
N TRP A 264 -4.89 -13.93 -15.28
CA TRP A 264 -4.29 -15.20 -15.68
C TRP A 264 -5.17 -16.06 -16.60
N LYS A 265 -6.50 -15.92 -16.47
CA LYS A 265 -7.49 -16.57 -17.36
C LYS A 265 -7.35 -16.14 -18.82
N THR A 266 -6.63 -15.05 -19.09
CA THR A 266 -6.40 -14.55 -20.46
C THR A 266 -5.25 -15.24 -21.17
N TRP A 267 -4.30 -15.82 -20.43
CA TRP A 267 -3.10 -16.44 -21.02
C TRP A 267 -2.84 -17.86 -20.53
N SER A 268 -3.59 -18.40 -19.58
CA SER A 268 -3.47 -19.80 -19.14
C SER A 268 -4.83 -20.48 -18.99
N ALA A 269 -4.90 -21.75 -19.41
CA ALA A 269 -6.06 -22.63 -19.18
C ALA A 269 -6.05 -23.23 -17.77
N GLU A 270 -4.93 -23.13 -17.06
CA GLU A 270 -4.73 -23.67 -15.72
C GLU A 270 -4.49 -22.54 -14.72
N TRP A 271 -4.77 -22.81 -13.45
CA TRP A 271 -4.48 -21.86 -12.38
C TRP A 271 -2.99 -21.47 -12.34
N THR A 272 -2.70 -20.17 -12.26
CA THR A 272 -1.32 -19.66 -12.23
C THR A 272 -0.93 -19.09 -10.87
N CYS A 273 0.37 -19.13 -10.58
CA CYS A 273 0.97 -18.52 -9.40
C CYS A 273 2.11 -17.57 -9.79
N ARG A 274 2.74 -16.91 -8.81
CA ARG A 274 3.90 -16.02 -8.97
C ARG A 274 5.00 -16.55 -9.88
N PHE A 275 5.15 -17.86 -9.98
CA PHE A 275 6.15 -18.49 -10.82
C PHE A 275 5.70 -18.70 -12.24
N THR A 276 4.41 -18.83 -12.55
CA THR A 276 3.88 -19.23 -13.87
C THR A 276 3.25 -18.08 -14.67
N VAL A 277 3.52 -16.82 -14.30
CA VAL A 277 3.10 -15.63 -15.08
C VAL A 277 4.05 -15.40 -16.28
N PRO A 278 3.55 -14.92 -17.44
CA PRO A 278 4.40 -14.54 -18.56
C PRO A 278 5.42 -13.46 -18.16
N THR A 279 6.65 -13.57 -18.65
CA THR A 279 7.79 -12.75 -18.20
C THR A 279 7.77 -11.32 -18.74
N HIS A 280 7.04 -11.09 -19.84
CA HIS A 280 7.02 -9.82 -20.56
C HIS A 280 5.86 -8.90 -20.18
N ILE A 281 4.91 -9.33 -19.33
CA ILE A 281 3.78 -8.50 -18.88
C ILE A 281 4.22 -7.09 -18.43
N PRO A 282 5.33 -6.92 -17.68
CA PRO A 282 5.74 -5.59 -17.24
C PRO A 282 6.17 -4.64 -18.38
N ARG A 283 6.50 -5.17 -19.56
CA ARG A 283 6.99 -4.39 -20.72
C ARG A 283 5.86 -3.76 -21.56
N ARG A 284 4.64 -3.77 -21.05
CA ARG A 284 3.42 -3.26 -21.69
C ARG A 284 2.95 -1.92 -21.12
N LEU A 285 3.79 -1.28 -20.31
CA LEU A 285 3.54 0.03 -19.71
C LEU A 285 4.82 0.88 -19.83
N VAL A 286 4.70 2.04 -20.48
CA VAL A 286 5.76 3.04 -20.65
C VAL A 286 5.18 4.42 -20.36
N ALA A 287 5.94 5.28 -19.69
CA ALA A 287 5.55 6.67 -19.46
C ALA A 287 6.72 7.60 -19.79
N VAL A 288 6.48 8.63 -20.61
CA VAL A 288 7.48 9.62 -21.00
C VAL A 288 6.82 10.99 -21.05
N GLY A 289 7.35 11.94 -20.29
CA GLY A 289 6.79 13.28 -20.20
C GLY A 289 5.32 13.26 -19.72
N ASP A 290 4.42 13.80 -20.53
CA ASP A 290 2.98 13.90 -20.22
C ASP A 290 2.13 12.76 -20.83
N ARG A 291 2.78 11.69 -21.31
CA ARG A 291 2.13 10.58 -22.04
C ARG A 291 2.38 9.24 -21.36
N VAL A 292 1.35 8.40 -21.33
CA VAL A 292 1.43 7.00 -20.90
C VAL A 292 1.01 6.10 -22.05
N TYR A 293 1.86 5.15 -22.42
CA TYR A 293 1.62 4.15 -23.45
C TYR A 293 1.38 2.78 -22.80
N VAL A 294 0.24 2.18 -23.11
CA VAL A 294 -0.21 0.95 -22.46
C VAL A 294 -1.12 0.13 -23.38
N THR A 295 -1.19 -1.18 -23.15
CA THR A 295 -2.25 -2.03 -23.71
C THR A 295 -3.38 -2.17 -22.68
N LEU A 296 -4.59 -1.70 -22.98
CA LEU A 296 -5.75 -1.78 -22.06
C LEU A 296 -6.44 -3.15 -22.10
N GLY A 297 -5.63 -4.20 -22.07
CA GLY A 297 -6.00 -5.61 -22.15
C GLY A 297 -4.85 -6.44 -22.74
N PHE A 298 -4.80 -7.75 -22.47
CA PHE A 298 -3.66 -8.59 -22.88
C PHE A 298 -3.48 -8.73 -24.40
N ASN A 299 -4.56 -8.65 -25.18
CA ASN A 299 -4.53 -8.67 -26.65
C ASN A 299 -4.94 -7.30 -27.25
N ALA A 300 -5.03 -6.25 -26.42
CA ALA A 300 -5.51 -4.93 -26.84
C ALA A 300 -4.47 -4.18 -27.68
N PRO A 301 -4.90 -3.21 -28.53
CA PRO A 301 -3.99 -2.33 -29.23
C PRO A 301 -3.24 -1.39 -28.28
N LEU A 302 -2.16 -0.80 -28.79
CA LEU A 302 -1.43 0.27 -28.11
C LEU A 302 -2.33 1.49 -27.93
N THR A 303 -2.40 2.00 -26.70
CA THR A 303 -3.19 3.19 -26.35
C THR A 303 -2.29 4.23 -25.70
N GLU A 304 -2.47 5.48 -26.10
CA GLU A 304 -1.88 6.66 -25.46
C GLU A 304 -2.88 7.32 -24.52
N LEU A 305 -2.46 7.55 -23.28
CA LEU A 305 -3.22 8.27 -22.26
C LEU A 305 -2.53 9.58 -21.90
N ASP A 306 -3.34 10.60 -21.59
CA ASP A 306 -2.87 11.78 -20.88
C ASP A 306 -2.43 11.39 -19.46
N ALA A 307 -1.17 11.63 -19.12
CA ALA A 307 -0.58 11.21 -17.86
C ALA A 307 -1.27 11.82 -16.62
N ALA A 308 -1.86 13.00 -16.74
CA ALA A 308 -2.48 13.72 -15.62
C ALA A 308 -3.94 13.31 -15.35
N THR A 309 -4.65 12.85 -16.38
CA THR A 309 -6.10 12.60 -16.34
C THR A 309 -6.47 11.13 -16.56
N GLY A 310 -5.61 10.36 -17.22
CA GLY A 310 -5.92 9.01 -17.68
C GLY A 310 -6.90 8.99 -18.85
N GLU A 311 -7.23 10.14 -19.44
CA GLU A 311 -8.06 10.21 -20.64
C GLU A 311 -7.31 9.62 -21.83
N VAL A 312 -8.03 8.88 -22.68
CA VAL A 312 -7.45 8.33 -23.91
C VAL A 312 -7.24 9.47 -24.87
N ARG A 313 -5.97 9.75 -25.21
CA ARG A 313 -5.62 10.72 -26.26
C ARG A 313 -5.83 10.11 -27.64
N ARG A 314 -5.39 8.87 -27.82
CA ARG A 314 -5.58 8.09 -29.05
C ARG A 314 -5.27 6.60 -28.85
N THR A 315 -5.73 5.79 -29.79
CA THR A 315 -5.38 4.38 -29.94
C THR A 315 -4.70 4.21 -31.30
N PHE A 316 -3.56 3.53 -31.36
CA PHE A 316 -2.78 3.43 -32.59
C PHE A 316 -3.34 2.32 -33.50
N GLU A 317 -3.78 2.68 -34.69
CA GLU A 317 -4.33 1.71 -35.65
C GLU A 317 -3.28 0.68 -36.10
N GLY A 318 -3.71 -0.56 -36.33
CA GLY A 318 -2.83 -1.65 -36.78
C GLY A 318 -1.87 -2.18 -35.71
N THR A 319 -2.06 -1.79 -34.44
CA THR A 319 -1.25 -2.22 -33.29
C THR A 319 -1.96 -3.24 -32.40
N ASP A 320 -3.05 -3.86 -32.89
CA ASP A 320 -3.68 -4.97 -32.20
C ASP A 320 -2.66 -6.04 -31.83
N LEU A 321 -2.86 -6.69 -30.67
CA LEU A 321 -1.98 -7.74 -30.18
C LEU A 321 -0.54 -7.27 -29.86
N THR A 322 -0.36 -6.00 -29.50
CA THR A 322 0.89 -5.48 -28.96
C THR A 322 1.26 -6.22 -27.68
N ASP A 323 2.52 -6.63 -27.52
CA ASP A 323 2.98 -7.27 -26.28
C ASP A 323 4.27 -6.75 -25.65
N GLU A 324 4.99 -5.86 -26.32
CA GLU A 324 6.15 -5.15 -25.79
C GLU A 324 6.18 -3.72 -26.35
N ILE A 325 6.58 -2.74 -25.53
CA ILE A 325 6.61 -1.31 -25.86
C ILE A 325 7.94 -0.71 -25.41
N LEU A 326 8.61 0.03 -26.30
CA LEU A 326 9.70 0.95 -25.99
C LEU A 326 9.39 2.34 -26.55
N CYS A 327 9.92 3.38 -25.92
CA CYS A 327 9.92 4.75 -26.43
C CYS A 327 11.36 5.26 -26.47
N HIS A 328 11.87 5.55 -27.66
CA HIS A 328 13.25 5.98 -27.88
C HIS A 328 13.33 6.94 -29.07
N GLU A 329 14.09 8.04 -28.93
CA GLU A 329 14.32 9.03 -30.01
C GLU A 329 13.05 9.47 -30.77
N GLY A 330 11.99 9.80 -30.02
CA GLY A 330 10.72 10.26 -30.58
C GLY A 330 9.90 9.18 -31.30
N ARG A 331 10.23 7.89 -31.11
CA ARG A 331 9.51 6.76 -31.71
C ARG A 331 9.06 5.76 -30.66
N LEU A 332 7.87 5.21 -30.87
CA LEU A 332 7.39 4.02 -30.18
C LEU A 332 7.82 2.80 -30.98
N ILE A 333 8.49 1.86 -30.34
CA ILE A 333 8.88 0.58 -30.92
C ILE A 333 8.03 -0.50 -30.26
N VAL A 334 7.30 -1.27 -31.05
CA VAL A 334 6.38 -2.28 -30.55
C VAL A 334 6.59 -3.63 -31.21
N THR A 335 6.37 -4.68 -30.42
CA THR A 335 6.16 -6.03 -30.97
C THR A 335 4.68 -6.30 -31.13
N LEU A 336 4.30 -6.80 -32.30
CA LEU A 336 2.93 -7.14 -32.66
C LEU A 336 2.86 -8.65 -32.93
N ASN A 337 1.96 -9.35 -32.28
CA ASN A 337 1.73 -10.76 -32.57
C ASN A 337 1.00 -10.95 -33.91
N LYS A 338 1.38 -11.95 -34.70
CA LYS A 338 0.68 -12.33 -35.95
C LYS A 338 -0.67 -12.99 -35.72
N ALA A 339 -0.91 -13.48 -34.51
CA ALA A 339 -2.17 -14.08 -34.09
C ALA A 339 -2.42 -13.79 -32.61
N SER A 340 -3.67 -13.85 -32.15
CA SER A 340 -3.96 -13.68 -30.73
C SER A 340 -3.26 -14.76 -29.90
N GLN A 341 -2.66 -14.34 -28.80
CA GLN A 341 -2.13 -15.25 -27.80
C GLN A 341 -3.30 -15.72 -26.93
N GLN A 342 -3.74 -16.96 -27.15
CA GLN A 342 -4.76 -17.64 -26.36
C GLN A 342 -4.13 -18.84 -25.65
N PRO A 343 -4.59 -19.18 -24.43
CA PRO A 343 -4.16 -20.40 -23.77
C PRO A 343 -4.51 -21.64 -24.60
N GLY A 344 -3.56 -22.56 -24.73
CA GLY A 344 -3.79 -23.84 -25.41
C GLY A 344 -4.71 -24.74 -24.57
N GLY A 345 -5.81 -25.20 -25.16
CA GLY A 345 -6.66 -26.25 -24.58
C GLY A 345 -6.05 -27.63 -24.80
N ALA A 346 -6.18 -28.52 -23.82
CA ALA A 346 -5.95 -29.94 -24.05
C ALA A 346 -7.14 -30.54 -24.83
N SER A 347 -7.02 -30.69 -26.16
CA SER A 347 -7.71 -31.69 -27.00
C SER A 347 -7.26 -31.53 -28.46
N ALA A 348 -7.06 -32.53 -29.32
CA ALA A 348 -7.11 -33.98 -29.24
C ALA A 348 -6.32 -34.49 -30.46
N ASP A 349 -5.42 -35.45 -30.29
CA ASP A 349 -4.94 -36.21 -31.44
C ASP A 349 -5.91 -37.36 -31.71
N ARG A 350 -6.43 -37.41 -32.94
CA ARG A 350 -6.49 -38.66 -33.72
C ARG A 350 -6.11 -38.47 -35.20
N ARG A 351 -5.59 -37.30 -35.60
CA ARG A 351 -5.26 -36.96 -37.00
C ARG A 351 -4.12 -35.94 -37.17
N GLY A 352 -3.12 -35.93 -36.28
CA GLY A 352 -1.81 -35.38 -36.61
C GLY A 352 -1.63 -33.88 -36.39
N GLU A 353 -0.68 -33.60 -35.47
CA GLU A 353 0.08 -32.36 -35.23
C GLU A 353 -0.72 -31.10 -34.86
N ALA A 354 -0.84 -30.87 -33.55
CA ALA A 354 -1.12 -29.54 -33.02
C ALA A 354 0.10 -28.64 -33.25
N ASP A 355 -0.09 -27.47 -33.87
CA ASP A 355 0.96 -26.45 -33.99
C ASP A 355 1.19 -25.80 -32.60
N GLU A 356 2.12 -26.38 -31.85
CA GLU A 356 2.58 -25.93 -30.53
C GLU A 356 3.62 -24.77 -30.62
N SER A 357 3.80 -24.17 -31.81
CA SER A 357 4.81 -23.14 -32.03
C SER A 357 4.47 -21.80 -31.36
N PRO A 358 5.49 -21.05 -30.89
CA PRO A 358 5.32 -19.66 -30.45
C PRO A 358 4.64 -18.82 -31.55
N VAL A 359 3.79 -17.88 -31.15
CA VAL A 359 3.21 -16.95 -32.12
C VAL A 359 4.31 -16.11 -32.76
N ARG A 360 4.36 -16.09 -34.09
CA ARG A 360 5.27 -15.24 -34.86
C ARG A 360 4.94 -13.76 -34.68
N LYS A 361 5.94 -12.90 -34.88
CA LYS A 361 5.84 -11.48 -34.53
C LYS A 361 6.29 -10.55 -35.65
N TRP A 362 5.78 -9.34 -35.59
CA TRP A 362 6.34 -8.16 -36.25
C TRP A 362 7.00 -7.26 -35.21
N VAL A 363 7.99 -6.50 -35.64
CA VAL A 363 8.49 -5.29 -34.98
C VAL A 363 8.04 -4.10 -35.82
N ALA A 364 7.56 -3.06 -35.18
CA ALA A 364 7.13 -1.83 -35.85
C ALA A 364 7.62 -0.60 -35.09
N ALA A 365 7.89 0.48 -35.82
CA ALA A 365 8.06 1.81 -35.24
C ALA A 365 6.91 2.73 -35.62
N ILE A 366 6.54 3.58 -34.67
CA ILE A 366 5.48 4.58 -34.78
C ILE A 366 6.06 5.92 -34.33
N ASP A 367 5.82 6.96 -35.11
CA ASP A 367 6.23 8.32 -34.73
C ASP A 367 5.38 8.82 -33.55
N VAL A 368 6.04 9.31 -32.49
CA VAL A 368 5.36 9.74 -31.25
C VAL A 368 4.47 10.96 -31.49
N GLU A 369 4.79 11.85 -32.42
CA GLU A 369 3.95 13.06 -32.61
C GLU A 369 2.75 12.78 -33.50
N SER A 370 2.99 12.34 -34.73
CA SER A 370 1.94 12.07 -35.72
C SER A 370 1.13 10.81 -35.41
N GLY A 371 1.69 9.84 -34.68
CA GLY A 371 1.08 8.53 -34.44
C GLY A 371 1.08 7.62 -35.67
N ARG A 372 1.76 8.01 -36.74
CA ARG A 372 1.85 7.22 -37.98
C ARG A 372 2.85 6.07 -37.79
N MET A 373 2.44 4.86 -38.14
CA MET A 373 3.36 3.72 -38.29
C MET A 373 4.36 4.03 -39.41
N LEU A 374 5.64 4.06 -39.07
CA LEU A 374 6.74 4.37 -39.99
C LEU A 374 7.13 3.14 -40.79
N TRP A 375 7.29 2.01 -40.11
CA TRP A 375 7.65 0.74 -40.70
C TRP A 375 7.13 -0.42 -39.84
N LYS A 376 7.00 -1.59 -40.47
CA LYS A 376 6.61 -2.85 -39.85
C LYS A 376 7.29 -4.00 -40.58
N VAL A 377 8.21 -4.69 -39.92
CA VAL A 377 8.98 -5.82 -40.45
C VAL A 377 8.77 -7.03 -39.55
N GLY A 378 8.96 -8.26 -40.05
CA GLY A 378 8.66 -9.41 -39.20
C GLY A 378 8.79 -10.78 -39.83
N ASP A 379 8.11 -11.72 -39.17
CA ASP A 379 8.28 -13.18 -39.22
C ASP A 379 9.25 -13.78 -38.21
N TYR A 380 9.53 -13.04 -37.12
CA TYR A 380 10.35 -13.49 -35.98
C TYR A 380 9.62 -14.47 -35.06
N VAL A 381 10.36 -15.35 -34.39
CA VAL A 381 9.84 -16.34 -33.44
C VAL A 381 10.14 -15.90 -32.00
N GLY A 382 9.11 -15.54 -31.24
CA GLY A 382 9.32 -15.07 -29.87
C GLY A 382 9.92 -16.14 -28.93
N LEU A 383 10.70 -15.69 -27.95
CA LEU A 383 11.08 -16.45 -26.76
C LEU A 383 9.83 -16.93 -26.01
N ARG A 384 9.72 -18.25 -25.78
CA ARG A 384 8.62 -18.84 -25.01
C ARG A 384 8.65 -18.25 -23.59
N SER A 385 7.53 -17.65 -23.18
CA SER A 385 7.38 -17.15 -21.82
C SER A 385 7.25 -18.31 -20.84
N LYS A 386 6.48 -19.34 -21.22
CA LYS A 386 6.17 -20.50 -20.39
C LYS A 386 5.86 -21.76 -21.22
N THR A 387 5.95 -22.93 -20.59
CA THR A 387 5.61 -24.24 -21.17
C THR A 387 4.21 -24.72 -20.76
N GLY A 388 3.66 -25.74 -21.43
CA GLY A 388 2.35 -26.32 -21.17
C GLY A 388 1.23 -25.50 -21.83
N SER A 389 0.15 -25.20 -21.10
CA SER A 389 -0.97 -24.39 -21.65
C SER A 389 -0.58 -22.97 -22.13
N MET A 390 0.66 -22.55 -21.88
CA MET A 390 1.22 -21.26 -22.26
C MET A 390 2.31 -21.33 -23.34
N ASP A 391 2.55 -22.47 -24.00
CA ASP A 391 3.63 -22.61 -25.01
C ASP A 391 3.53 -21.59 -26.17
N ARG A 392 2.32 -21.09 -26.46
CA ARG A 392 2.06 -20.06 -27.47
C ARG A 392 2.37 -18.63 -27.01
N ILE A 393 2.58 -18.40 -25.72
CA ILE A 393 2.83 -17.08 -25.13
C ILE A 393 4.31 -16.74 -25.26
N SER A 394 4.68 -15.78 -26.10
CA SER A 394 6.08 -15.46 -26.42
C SER A 394 6.38 -13.97 -26.51
N HIS A 395 7.67 -13.57 -26.52
CA HIS A 395 8.14 -12.17 -26.60
C HIS A 395 9.53 -12.08 -27.24
N LEU A 396 9.97 -10.90 -27.72
CA LEU A 396 11.31 -10.75 -28.35
C LEU A 396 12.38 -10.17 -27.41
N SER A 397 12.01 -9.65 -26.23
CA SER A 397 12.96 -9.01 -25.31
C SER A 397 13.85 -7.97 -26.00
N MET A 398 13.32 -6.78 -26.21
CA MET A 398 13.96 -5.71 -26.96
C MET A 398 14.75 -4.73 -26.06
N CYS A 399 15.71 -4.02 -26.66
CA CYS A 399 16.25 -2.74 -26.21
C CYS A 399 16.58 -1.85 -27.42
N ALA A 400 16.86 -0.56 -27.19
CA ALA A 400 17.20 0.39 -28.24
C ALA A 400 18.33 1.35 -27.83
N GLY A 401 19.08 1.84 -28.82
CA GLY A 401 20.15 2.82 -28.64
C GLY A 401 20.93 3.10 -29.92
N ASP A 402 21.51 4.30 -30.03
CA ASP A 402 22.23 4.80 -31.22
C ASP A 402 21.47 4.58 -32.54
N GLY A 403 20.20 4.98 -32.59
CA GLY A 403 19.39 4.83 -33.80
C GLY A 403 19.12 3.38 -34.24
N GLN A 404 19.30 2.40 -33.35
CA GLN A 404 19.03 0.98 -33.61
C GLN A 404 18.09 0.37 -32.57
N VAL A 405 17.40 -0.69 -32.98
CA VAL A 405 16.60 -1.58 -32.12
C VAL A 405 17.20 -2.97 -32.14
N PHE A 406 17.45 -3.52 -30.96
CA PHE A 406 18.02 -4.85 -30.78
C PHE A 406 16.99 -5.77 -30.11
N PHE A 407 16.91 -7.02 -30.54
CA PHE A 407 16.04 -8.00 -29.90
C PHE A 407 16.51 -9.44 -30.08
N VAL A 408 15.96 -10.32 -29.23
CA VAL A 408 16.29 -11.74 -29.19
C VAL A 408 15.09 -12.56 -29.68
N ASP A 409 15.29 -13.23 -30.79
CA ASP A 409 14.41 -14.25 -31.35
C ASP A 409 14.77 -15.63 -30.75
N ASP A 410 14.09 -16.71 -31.13
CA ASP A 410 14.32 -18.03 -30.57
C ASP A 410 15.74 -18.58 -30.84
N ASP A 411 16.35 -18.24 -31.97
CA ASP A 411 17.63 -18.76 -32.44
C ASP A 411 18.61 -17.67 -32.91
N GLN A 412 18.22 -16.40 -32.82
CA GLN A 412 19.01 -15.27 -33.35
C GLN A 412 18.88 -14.00 -32.50
N ILE A 413 19.87 -13.13 -32.65
CA ILE A 413 19.89 -11.75 -32.15
C ILE A 413 19.90 -10.85 -33.38
N VAL A 414 18.98 -9.89 -33.43
CA VAL A 414 18.76 -9.04 -34.62
C VAL A 414 18.91 -7.58 -34.23
N SER A 415 19.52 -6.80 -35.13
CA SER A 415 19.50 -5.34 -35.10
C SER A 415 18.76 -4.78 -36.31
N LEU A 416 17.85 -3.84 -36.05
CA LEU A 416 17.16 -3.05 -37.06
C LEU A 416 17.52 -1.58 -36.91
N ASP A 417 17.61 -0.88 -38.03
CA ASP A 417 17.70 0.56 -38.06
C ASP A 417 16.36 1.17 -37.60
N LEU A 418 16.44 2.11 -36.66
CA LEU A 418 15.25 2.70 -36.05
C LEU A 418 14.49 3.61 -37.03
N GLN A 419 15.15 4.17 -38.04
CA GLN A 419 14.55 5.11 -38.97
C GLN A 419 13.65 4.42 -39.99
N ASP A 420 14.07 3.30 -40.57
CA ASP A 420 13.36 2.63 -41.67
C ASP A 420 13.07 1.13 -41.47
N GLY A 421 13.58 0.53 -40.39
CA GLY A 421 13.37 -0.88 -40.06
C GLY A 421 14.21 -1.85 -40.89
N HIS A 422 15.19 -1.38 -41.66
CA HIS A 422 16.11 -2.28 -42.37
C HIS A 422 16.97 -3.05 -41.37
N GLU A 423 17.26 -4.31 -41.69
CA GLU A 423 18.16 -5.11 -40.88
C GLU A 423 19.60 -4.63 -41.05
N VAL A 424 20.22 -4.21 -39.96
CA VAL A 424 21.63 -3.79 -39.93
C VAL A 424 22.52 -5.02 -39.87
N TRP A 425 22.18 -5.94 -38.95
CA TRP A 425 22.91 -7.20 -38.79
C TRP A 425 22.07 -8.23 -38.03
N ARG A 426 22.52 -9.49 -38.12
CA ARG A 426 21.98 -10.64 -37.39
C ARG A 426 23.12 -11.53 -36.90
N ALA A 427 23.01 -12.01 -35.67
CA ALA A 427 23.93 -12.98 -35.08
C ALA A 427 23.17 -14.22 -34.61
N ALA A 428 23.80 -15.39 -34.64
CA ALA A 428 23.22 -16.60 -34.08
C ALA A 428 23.14 -16.49 -32.56
N ARG A 429 22.02 -16.94 -31.97
CA ARG A 429 21.88 -17.07 -30.53
C ARG A 429 22.64 -18.32 -30.07
N PRO A 430 23.35 -18.25 -28.92
CA PRO A 430 23.98 -19.44 -28.34
C PRO A 430 22.98 -20.56 -28.03
N GLU A 431 23.48 -21.80 -27.97
CA GLU A 431 22.68 -23.05 -27.94
C GLU A 431 21.47 -23.02 -26.97
N VAL A 432 20.29 -23.41 -27.48
CA VAL A 432 19.01 -23.42 -26.77
C VAL A 432 18.47 -24.86 -26.67
N PRO A 433 18.94 -25.69 -25.73
CA PRO A 433 18.46 -27.06 -25.64
C PRO A 433 17.02 -27.13 -25.14
N GLU A 434 16.17 -27.82 -25.89
CA GLU A 434 14.71 -27.81 -25.71
C GLU A 434 14.23 -28.45 -24.39
N ASN A 435 14.99 -29.42 -23.85
CA ASN A 435 14.56 -30.25 -22.71
C ASN A 435 14.87 -29.66 -21.32
N LYS A 436 15.13 -28.35 -21.21
CA LYS A 436 15.75 -27.73 -20.03
C LYS A 436 14.85 -26.67 -19.41
N ILE A 437 13.85 -27.14 -18.66
CA ILE A 437 12.75 -26.35 -18.13
C ILE A 437 12.85 -26.19 -16.61
N ARG A 438 12.57 -24.98 -16.11
CA ARG A 438 12.42 -24.66 -14.68
C ARG A 438 11.26 -23.68 -14.47
N TYR A 439 10.37 -23.96 -13.50
CA TYR A 439 9.17 -23.15 -13.25
C TYR A 439 8.30 -22.96 -14.52
N ASN A 440 8.24 -24.01 -15.35
CA ASN A 440 7.65 -23.98 -16.69
C ASN A 440 8.27 -22.92 -17.60
N ILE A 441 9.56 -22.57 -17.48
CA ILE A 441 10.29 -21.70 -18.42
C ILE A 441 11.47 -22.49 -18.98
N ARG A 442 11.72 -22.40 -20.29
CA ARG A 442 13.02 -22.82 -20.85
C ARG A 442 14.11 -21.92 -20.28
N ILE A 443 15.10 -22.48 -19.58
CA ILE A 443 16.07 -21.70 -18.79
C ILE A 443 16.82 -20.67 -19.64
N THR A 444 17.11 -21.04 -20.88
CA THR A 444 17.77 -20.21 -21.89
C THR A 444 16.93 -19.01 -22.32
N ASP A 445 15.60 -19.05 -22.20
CA ASP A 445 14.70 -17.92 -22.50
C ASP A 445 14.65 -16.89 -21.36
N MET A 446 15.20 -17.22 -20.18
CA MET A 446 15.50 -16.21 -19.15
C MET A 446 16.82 -15.50 -19.47
N CYS A 447 16.76 -14.56 -20.40
CA CYS A 447 17.92 -13.76 -20.83
C CYS A 447 17.79 -12.27 -20.50
N SER A 448 18.92 -11.57 -20.53
CA SER A 448 19.01 -10.12 -20.42
C SER A 448 19.66 -9.56 -21.68
N LEU A 449 19.11 -8.45 -22.18
CA LEU A 449 19.66 -7.68 -23.29
C LEU A 449 19.82 -6.23 -22.83
N VAL A 450 21.02 -5.68 -22.93
CA VAL A 450 21.34 -4.31 -22.51
C VAL A 450 22.22 -3.65 -23.56
N TYR A 451 21.83 -2.46 -24.02
CA TYR A 451 22.63 -1.62 -24.90
C TYR A 451 23.33 -0.53 -24.07
N HIS A 452 24.61 -0.23 -24.35
CA HIS A 452 25.28 0.95 -23.81
C HIS A 452 26.54 1.32 -24.62
N GLY A 453 26.65 2.58 -25.05
CA GLY A 453 27.91 3.14 -25.56
C GLY A 453 28.51 2.39 -26.74
N GLY A 454 27.69 1.92 -27.67
CA GLY A 454 28.11 1.13 -28.84
C GLY A 454 28.32 -0.37 -28.58
N TYR A 455 28.01 -0.85 -27.38
CA TYR A 455 28.09 -2.27 -27.01
C TYR A 455 26.70 -2.85 -26.75
N LEU A 456 26.49 -4.10 -27.18
CA LEU A 456 25.30 -4.87 -26.85
C LEU A 456 25.68 -6.06 -25.96
N PHE A 457 25.13 -6.08 -24.75
CA PHE A 457 25.35 -7.11 -23.75
C PHE A 457 24.17 -8.08 -23.73
N PHE A 458 24.45 -9.35 -24.00
CA PHE A 458 23.47 -10.43 -23.97
C PHE A 458 23.87 -11.49 -22.95
N ALA A 459 23.10 -11.63 -21.88
CA ALA A 459 23.34 -12.66 -20.88
C ALA A 459 22.28 -13.76 -20.95
N GLN A 460 22.73 -15.00 -21.10
CA GLN A 460 21.90 -16.19 -21.19
C GLN A 460 22.27 -17.21 -20.11
N LEU A 461 21.28 -17.86 -19.52
CA LEU A 461 21.52 -18.89 -18.50
C LEU A 461 21.82 -20.26 -19.14
N ASN A 462 22.78 -20.97 -18.54
CA ASN A 462 23.27 -22.26 -18.99
C ASN A 462 22.40 -23.44 -18.48
N PRO A 463 22.13 -24.44 -19.32
CA PRO A 463 21.19 -25.54 -19.04
C PRO A 463 21.82 -26.79 -18.39
N ASP A 464 22.68 -26.64 -17.38
CA ASP A 464 23.32 -27.79 -16.70
C ASP A 464 22.27 -28.71 -15.99
N ARG A 465 22.58 -30.00 -15.78
CA ARG A 465 21.70 -31.02 -15.17
C ARG A 465 21.40 -30.75 -13.68
N HIS A 466 22.25 -30.02 -12.97
CA HIS A 466 22.06 -29.69 -11.55
C HIS A 466 21.87 -28.20 -11.36
N ILE A 467 20.60 -27.78 -11.22
CA ILE A 467 20.23 -26.39 -11.02
C ILE A 467 20.07 -26.12 -9.53
N ASP A 468 20.95 -25.33 -8.93
CA ASP A 468 20.76 -24.81 -7.57
C ASP A 468 19.73 -23.66 -7.63
N TRP A 469 18.83 -23.56 -6.66
CA TRP A 469 17.88 -22.44 -6.54
C TRP A 469 18.54 -21.15 -6.05
N ARG A 470 19.79 -21.25 -5.58
CA ARG A 470 20.54 -20.13 -5.04
C ARG A 470 21.35 -19.40 -6.10
N GLU A 471 21.69 -20.11 -7.18
CA GLU A 471 22.56 -19.59 -8.23
C GLU A 471 22.42 -20.42 -9.52
N ILE A 472 22.15 -19.75 -10.63
CA ILE A 472 22.06 -20.38 -11.96
C ILE A 472 23.21 -19.87 -12.81
N ARG A 473 24.00 -20.79 -13.38
CA ARG A 473 25.12 -20.43 -14.27
C ARG A 473 24.58 -19.78 -15.54
N GLY A 474 25.36 -18.88 -16.11
CA GLY A 474 25.10 -18.28 -17.41
C GLY A 474 26.39 -17.85 -18.10
N ARG A 475 26.23 -17.19 -19.24
CA ARG A 475 27.30 -16.50 -19.95
C ARG A 475 26.82 -15.13 -20.38
N LEU A 476 27.71 -14.16 -20.24
CA LEU A 476 27.60 -12.84 -20.82
C LEU A 476 28.34 -12.86 -22.16
N HIS A 477 27.64 -12.48 -23.22
CA HIS A 477 28.17 -12.24 -24.56
C HIS A 477 28.13 -10.74 -24.82
N THR A 478 29.18 -10.20 -25.43
CA THR A 478 29.28 -8.78 -25.76
C THR A 478 29.52 -8.63 -27.25
N PHE A 479 28.68 -7.84 -27.91
CA PHE A 479 28.75 -7.57 -29.33
C PHE A 479 29.05 -6.09 -29.60
N ASP A 480 29.73 -5.81 -30.70
CA ASP A 480 29.76 -4.46 -31.28
C ASP A 480 28.38 -4.15 -31.86
N ALA A 481 27.69 -3.17 -31.28
CA ALA A 481 26.31 -2.85 -31.62
C ALA A 481 26.13 -2.38 -33.07
N ARG A 482 27.20 -1.97 -33.75
CA ARG A 482 27.16 -1.45 -35.13
C ARG A 482 27.12 -2.56 -36.18
N ASN A 483 27.69 -3.73 -35.87
CA ASN A 483 27.88 -4.79 -36.86
C ASN A 483 27.58 -6.21 -36.37
N GLY A 484 27.27 -6.38 -35.08
CA GLY A 484 26.91 -7.67 -34.51
C GLY A 484 28.08 -8.65 -34.32
N SER A 485 29.33 -8.21 -34.47
CA SER A 485 30.48 -9.07 -34.19
C SER A 485 30.64 -9.28 -32.68
N GLU A 486 30.76 -10.54 -32.26
CA GLU A 486 31.05 -10.88 -30.86
C GLU A 486 32.48 -10.46 -30.53
N LEU A 487 32.63 -9.58 -29.55
CA LEU A 487 33.93 -9.07 -29.10
C LEU A 487 34.56 -10.03 -28.10
N TRP A 488 33.77 -10.47 -27.12
CA TRP A 488 34.18 -11.39 -26.07
C TRP A 488 32.96 -12.00 -25.38
N ASN A 489 33.22 -13.04 -24.61
CA ASN A 489 32.23 -13.65 -23.73
C ASN A 489 32.87 -14.15 -22.44
N ARG A 490 32.06 -14.27 -21.39
CA ARG A 490 32.54 -14.68 -20.07
C ARG A 490 31.47 -15.44 -19.28
N PRO A 491 31.84 -16.44 -18.47
CA PRO A 491 30.91 -17.00 -17.49
C PRO A 491 30.34 -15.93 -16.56
N CYS A 492 29.04 -16.03 -16.29
CA CYS A 492 28.35 -15.23 -15.28
C CYS A 492 27.35 -16.12 -14.51
N ALA A 493 26.60 -15.53 -13.58
CA ALA A 493 25.49 -16.20 -12.90
C ALA A 493 24.27 -15.29 -12.76
N SER A 494 23.11 -15.89 -12.50
CA SER A 494 21.93 -15.21 -11.95
C SER A 494 21.77 -15.50 -10.47
N TRP A 495 21.44 -14.46 -9.71
CA TRP A 495 20.96 -14.56 -8.34
C TRP A 495 19.45 -14.42 -8.32
N GLY A 496 18.76 -15.32 -7.63
CA GLY A 496 17.33 -15.20 -7.41
C GLY A 496 16.46 -16.26 -8.06
N TRP A 497 15.22 -16.30 -7.58
CA TRP A 497 14.23 -17.30 -7.98
C TRP A 497 13.62 -16.95 -9.34
N GLY A 498 14.07 -17.59 -10.42
CA GLY A 498 13.39 -17.59 -11.74
C GLY A 498 13.49 -16.26 -12.52
N HIS A 499 14.65 -15.62 -12.49
CA HIS A 499 14.97 -14.36 -13.19
C HIS A 499 16.21 -14.55 -14.08
N PRO A 500 16.41 -13.72 -15.12
CA PRO A 500 17.61 -13.77 -15.95
C PRO A 500 18.88 -13.41 -15.16
N ALA A 501 20.05 -13.52 -15.78
CA ALA A 501 21.29 -12.98 -15.21
C ALA A 501 21.20 -11.46 -15.12
N ASP A 502 21.64 -10.89 -13.99
CA ASP A 502 21.72 -9.44 -13.86
C ASP A 502 22.90 -8.91 -14.68
N VAL A 503 22.63 -7.89 -15.47
CA VAL A 503 23.60 -7.09 -16.21
C VAL A 503 23.28 -5.65 -15.89
N PHE A 504 24.27 -4.92 -15.36
CA PHE A 504 24.17 -3.49 -15.09
C PHE A 504 25.33 -2.77 -15.78
N VAL A 505 25.07 -1.61 -16.35
CA VAL A 505 26.14 -0.72 -16.82
C VAL A 505 26.16 0.51 -15.94
N VAL A 506 27.26 0.69 -15.19
CA VAL A 506 27.46 1.74 -14.19
C VAL A 506 28.91 2.22 -14.26
N ASP A 507 29.13 3.53 -14.28
CA ASP A 507 30.46 4.15 -14.36
C ASP A 507 31.33 3.61 -15.53
N GLY A 508 30.70 3.35 -16.68
CA GLY A 508 31.37 2.82 -17.87
C GLY A 508 31.83 1.36 -17.76
N LEU A 509 31.46 0.64 -16.69
CA LEU A 509 31.75 -0.78 -16.53
C LEU A 509 30.47 -1.62 -16.66
N VAL A 510 30.59 -2.82 -17.23
CA VAL A 510 29.52 -3.82 -17.21
C VAL A 510 29.68 -4.73 -16.00
N TRP A 511 28.67 -4.76 -15.14
CA TRP A 511 28.67 -5.51 -13.89
C TRP A 511 27.82 -6.77 -14.01
N VAL A 512 28.41 -7.89 -13.60
CA VAL A 512 27.76 -9.20 -13.53
C VAL A 512 28.22 -9.99 -12.31
N HIS A 513 27.45 -11.00 -11.93
CA HIS A 513 27.82 -11.94 -10.87
C HIS A 513 28.96 -12.86 -11.33
N ASP A 514 30.04 -12.90 -10.56
CA ASP A 514 31.27 -13.65 -10.90
C ASP A 514 31.14 -15.12 -10.53
N TYR A 515 30.88 -15.96 -11.53
CA TYR A 515 30.84 -17.41 -11.34
C TYR A 515 32.25 -18.00 -11.43
N GLN A 516 32.88 -18.28 -10.28
CA GLN A 516 34.28 -18.76 -10.23
C GLN A 516 34.46 -20.29 -10.29
N GLY A 517 33.38 -21.06 -10.45
CA GLY A 517 33.44 -22.53 -10.45
C GLY A 517 33.66 -23.12 -9.05
N GLY A 518 32.60 -23.66 -8.44
CA GLY A 518 32.62 -24.21 -7.08
C GLY A 518 31.89 -25.56 -6.91
N PRO A 519 31.98 -26.18 -5.72
CA PRO A 519 31.59 -27.57 -5.44
C PRO A 519 30.15 -27.92 -5.85
N ARG A 520 29.87 -29.18 -6.19
CA ARG A 520 28.62 -29.60 -6.87
C ARG A 520 27.39 -29.64 -5.97
N SER A 521 27.54 -29.55 -4.64
CA SER A 521 26.40 -29.60 -3.70
C SER A 521 26.55 -28.69 -2.47
N ALA A 522 25.43 -28.35 -1.84
CA ALA A 522 25.38 -27.61 -0.58
C ALA A 522 26.11 -28.31 0.58
N ARG A 523 26.29 -29.63 0.52
CA ARG A 523 27.01 -30.42 1.53
C ARG A 523 28.53 -30.25 1.41
N GLU A 524 29.03 -30.01 0.19
CA GLU A 524 30.43 -29.74 -0.11
C GLU A 524 30.82 -28.27 0.11
N ALA A 525 29.87 -27.35 -0.02
CA ALA A 525 30.08 -25.91 0.14
C ALA A 525 30.09 -25.42 1.61
N ARG A 526 29.70 -26.27 2.58
CA ARG A 526 29.65 -25.88 4.00
C ARG A 526 31.06 -25.57 4.55
N PRO A 527 31.28 -24.35 5.08
CA PRO A 527 32.49 -24.04 5.85
C PRO A 527 32.65 -25.01 7.02
N ARG A 528 33.86 -25.54 7.22
CA ARG A 528 34.18 -26.39 8.38
C ARG A 528 35.13 -25.67 9.35
N SER A 529 35.57 -24.47 9.01
CA SER A 529 36.55 -23.67 9.75
C SER A 529 36.41 -22.17 9.45
N ALA A 530 37.03 -21.31 10.28
CA ALA A 530 37.11 -19.86 10.01
C ALA A 530 37.94 -19.53 8.74
N ALA A 531 38.92 -20.37 8.39
CA ALA A 531 39.70 -20.23 7.16
C ALA A 531 38.88 -20.54 5.88
N ASP A 532 37.88 -21.43 5.98
CA ASP A 532 36.94 -21.69 4.88
C ASP A 532 36.09 -20.45 4.56
N LEU A 533 35.74 -19.65 5.57
CA LEU A 533 34.98 -18.40 5.38
C LEU A 533 35.83 -17.31 4.69
N ALA A 534 37.12 -17.22 5.04
CA ALA A 534 38.06 -16.27 4.44
C ALA A 534 38.38 -16.56 2.95
N THR A 535 38.14 -17.78 2.48
CA THR A 535 38.33 -18.21 1.08
C THR A 535 37.05 -18.14 0.23
N GLY A 536 35.95 -17.62 0.79
CA GLY A 536 34.69 -17.42 0.07
C GLY A 536 33.71 -18.60 0.10
N LYS A 537 33.87 -19.58 1.01
CA LYS A 537 32.82 -20.61 1.23
C LYS A 537 31.70 -20.02 2.10
N SER A 538 30.45 -20.21 1.68
CA SER A 538 29.24 -19.72 2.36
C SER A 538 28.32 -20.89 2.73
N TRP A 539 27.63 -20.86 3.88
CA TRP A 539 26.65 -21.89 4.22
C TRP A 539 25.35 -21.78 3.43
N VAL A 540 25.17 -20.66 2.71
CA VAL A 540 24.14 -20.52 1.70
C VAL A 540 24.41 -21.49 0.55
N GLY A 541 25.66 -21.89 0.25
CA GLY A 541 25.95 -22.70 -0.92
C GLY A 541 25.83 -21.94 -2.25
N SER A 542 25.67 -20.62 -2.20
CA SER A 542 25.93 -19.72 -3.35
C SER A 542 27.44 -19.68 -3.61
N LYS A 543 27.84 -19.84 -4.87
CA LYS A 543 29.23 -19.98 -5.36
C LYS A 543 29.77 -18.67 -5.95
N SER A 544 28.92 -17.65 -6.13
CA SER A 544 29.31 -16.28 -6.52
C SER A 544 29.30 -15.37 -5.29
N THR A 545 30.46 -15.25 -4.65
CA THR A 545 30.69 -14.31 -3.52
C THR A 545 31.11 -12.92 -3.98
N PHE A 546 31.10 -12.68 -5.29
CA PHE A 546 31.57 -11.43 -5.89
C PHE A 546 30.69 -10.97 -7.03
N VAL A 547 30.63 -9.65 -7.19
CA VAL A 547 30.22 -8.98 -8.42
C VAL A 547 31.48 -8.40 -9.06
N VAL A 548 31.63 -8.56 -10.38
CA VAL A 548 32.77 -8.03 -11.13
C VAL A 548 32.31 -6.96 -12.10
N GLY A 549 33.04 -5.84 -12.13
CA GLY A 549 32.91 -4.79 -13.12
C GLY A 549 33.94 -5.02 -14.21
N LEU A 550 33.47 -5.19 -15.44
CA LEU A 550 34.28 -5.53 -16.60
C LEU A 550 34.39 -4.34 -17.54
N ASP A 551 35.51 -4.26 -18.24
CA ASP A 551 35.70 -3.37 -19.38
C ASP A 551 34.76 -3.79 -20.54
N PRO A 552 33.89 -2.90 -21.05
CA PRO A 552 32.99 -3.20 -22.16
C PRO A 552 33.70 -3.72 -23.42
N ALA A 553 34.91 -3.23 -23.71
CA ALA A 553 35.62 -3.55 -24.95
C ALA A 553 36.37 -4.89 -24.85
N THR A 554 36.96 -5.20 -23.69
CA THR A 554 37.86 -6.37 -23.56
C THR A 554 37.31 -7.50 -22.69
N GLY A 555 36.33 -7.24 -21.82
CA GLY A 555 35.84 -8.20 -20.83
C GLY A 555 36.77 -8.40 -19.64
N ASP A 556 37.85 -7.61 -19.55
CA ASP A 556 38.80 -7.65 -18.45
C ASP A 556 38.16 -7.14 -17.15
N THR A 557 38.44 -7.83 -16.04
CA THR A 557 37.99 -7.37 -14.73
C THR A 557 38.72 -6.11 -14.32
N ARG A 558 37.99 -4.99 -14.23
CA ARG A 558 38.49 -3.71 -13.71
C ARG A 558 38.24 -3.57 -12.22
N ARG A 559 37.12 -4.11 -11.73
CA ARG A 559 36.72 -4.05 -10.32
C ARG A 559 36.08 -5.36 -9.87
N LYS A 560 36.20 -5.65 -8.57
CA LYS A 560 35.62 -6.83 -7.95
C LYS A 560 35.18 -6.50 -6.53
N ILE A 561 33.91 -6.75 -6.22
CA ILE A 561 33.29 -6.40 -4.92
C ILE A 561 32.82 -7.68 -4.25
N SER A 562 33.18 -7.86 -2.98
CA SER A 562 32.67 -8.97 -2.16
C SER A 562 31.25 -8.64 -1.68
N ASN A 563 30.35 -9.61 -1.78
CA ASN A 563 28.98 -9.49 -1.30
C ASN A 563 28.74 -10.30 -0.01
N PHE A 564 29.77 -10.96 0.53
CA PHE A 564 29.64 -11.97 1.59
C PHE A 564 28.86 -11.50 2.83
N LYS A 565 29.06 -10.24 3.26
CA LYS A 565 28.35 -9.66 4.41
C LYS A 565 26.84 -9.50 4.16
N ALA A 566 26.45 -9.17 2.93
CA ALA A 566 25.05 -9.02 2.54
C ALA A 566 24.31 -10.36 2.41
N PHE A 567 25.04 -11.42 2.03
CA PHE A 567 24.49 -12.74 1.70
C PHE A 567 24.97 -13.83 2.68
N ASN A 568 24.66 -13.62 3.96
CA ASN A 568 24.98 -14.54 5.06
C ASN A 568 23.86 -15.56 5.35
N ASP A 569 24.13 -16.52 6.24
CA ASP A 569 23.30 -17.72 6.39
C ASP A 569 21.89 -17.47 6.94
N GLY A 570 21.01 -18.46 6.72
CA GLY A 570 19.64 -18.48 7.28
C GLY A 570 18.58 -17.81 6.40
N HIS A 571 18.93 -17.30 5.21
CA HIS A 571 17.97 -16.68 4.29
C HIS A 571 18.15 -17.12 2.81
N HIS A 572 17.18 -16.78 1.95
CA HIS A 572 17.17 -17.00 0.50
C HIS A 572 16.78 -15.74 -0.28
N HIS A 573 17.21 -15.64 -1.55
CA HIS A 573 16.75 -14.59 -2.47
C HIS A 573 15.23 -14.59 -2.66
N ARG A 574 14.67 -13.39 -2.78
CA ARG A 574 13.29 -13.09 -3.17
C ARG A 574 13.12 -13.26 -4.67
N CYS A 575 11.85 -13.32 -5.09
CA CYS A 575 11.46 -13.66 -6.45
C CYS A 575 11.38 -12.42 -7.35
N TYR A 576 12.38 -11.53 -7.37
CA TYR A 576 12.41 -10.36 -8.25
C TYR A 576 13.85 -10.05 -8.70
N ARG A 577 14.01 -9.34 -9.83
CA ARG A 577 15.31 -8.95 -10.40
C ARG A 577 15.97 -7.83 -9.58
N ASN A 578 17.29 -7.87 -9.42
CA ASN A 578 18.05 -6.81 -8.76
C ASN A 578 18.03 -5.52 -9.62
N LYS A 579 18.23 -4.38 -8.98
CA LYS A 579 18.32 -3.06 -9.63
C LYS A 579 19.52 -2.30 -9.13
N ALA A 580 19.80 -1.15 -9.73
CA ALA A 580 20.96 -0.37 -9.36
C ALA A 580 20.71 1.14 -9.49
N THR A 581 21.63 1.88 -8.89
CA THR A 581 21.86 3.32 -8.99
C THR A 581 23.36 3.54 -9.22
N PRO A 582 23.86 4.76 -9.49
CA PRO A 582 25.30 5.00 -9.58
C PRO A 582 26.03 4.76 -8.25
N ARG A 583 25.30 4.70 -7.13
CA ARG A 583 25.88 4.52 -5.78
C ARG A 583 25.79 3.09 -5.25
N PHE A 584 24.71 2.39 -5.58
CA PHE A 584 24.39 1.10 -4.96
C PHE A 584 23.84 0.11 -5.98
N MET A 585 24.27 -1.14 -5.85
CA MET A 585 23.46 -2.28 -6.27
C MET A 585 22.39 -2.56 -5.20
N MET A 586 21.13 -2.63 -5.63
CA MET A 586 19.97 -2.95 -4.79
C MET A 586 19.56 -4.40 -5.00
N THR A 587 19.71 -5.22 -3.96
CA THR A 587 19.57 -6.67 -4.08
C THR A 587 18.32 -7.21 -3.42
N SER A 588 17.93 -8.42 -3.84
CA SER A 588 16.69 -9.08 -3.46
C SER A 588 16.87 -10.18 -2.41
N TYR A 589 17.79 -10.10 -1.45
CA TYR A 589 18.08 -11.23 -0.55
C TYR A 589 17.05 -11.40 0.58
N ARG A 590 17.14 -10.62 1.66
CA ARG A 590 16.24 -10.74 2.83
C ARG A 590 15.02 -9.85 2.66
N GLY A 591 15.22 -8.64 2.18
CA GLY A 591 14.16 -7.66 1.91
C GLY A 591 14.62 -6.77 0.76
N LEU A 592 15.29 -5.68 1.11
CA LEU A 592 16.00 -4.78 0.22
C LEU A 592 17.39 -4.47 0.80
N GLU A 593 18.45 -4.88 0.11
CA GLU A 593 19.82 -4.60 0.54
C GLU A 593 20.46 -3.58 -0.39
N PHE A 594 21.26 -2.67 0.18
CA PHE A 594 22.07 -1.72 -0.58
C PHE A 594 23.54 -2.13 -0.46
N LEU A 595 24.14 -2.53 -1.57
CA LEU A 595 25.56 -2.82 -1.69
C LEU A 595 26.25 -1.66 -2.44
N PRO A 596 27.12 -0.88 -1.78
CA PRO A 596 27.91 0.15 -2.44
C PRO A 596 28.86 -0.41 -3.51
N TRP A 597 29.04 0.31 -4.62
CA TRP A 597 29.97 -0.10 -5.69
C TRP A 597 31.46 0.01 -5.33
N ASN A 598 31.78 0.65 -4.20
CA ASN A 598 33.14 0.75 -3.67
C ASN A 598 33.51 -0.39 -2.72
N GLY A 599 32.56 -1.26 -2.35
CA GLY A 599 32.78 -2.38 -1.43
C GLY A 599 32.70 -2.05 0.07
N ASP A 600 32.15 -0.87 0.41
CA ASP A 600 31.83 -0.49 1.79
C ASP A 600 30.75 -1.41 2.42
N GLU A 601 30.47 -1.20 3.71
CA GLU A 601 29.52 -2.01 4.46
C GLU A 601 28.10 -1.96 3.89
N SER A 602 27.53 -3.14 3.60
CA SER A 602 26.19 -3.29 3.05
C SER A 602 25.11 -2.99 4.09
N GLN A 603 24.02 -2.39 3.65
CA GLN A 603 22.88 -2.09 4.53
C GLN A 603 21.72 -3.05 4.28
N LEU A 604 21.23 -3.69 5.34
CA LEU A 604 20.21 -4.73 5.28
C LEU A 604 18.86 -4.19 5.73
N ASN A 605 17.87 -4.15 4.82
CA ASN A 605 16.52 -3.69 5.12
C ASN A 605 15.51 -4.83 4.93
N HIS A 606 15.57 -5.84 5.82
CA HIS A 606 14.62 -6.98 5.81
C HIS A 606 13.16 -6.56 6.07
N TRP A 607 12.96 -5.36 6.59
CA TRP A 607 11.68 -4.73 6.94
C TRP A 607 10.99 -4.00 5.77
N VAL A 608 11.60 -3.99 4.57
CA VAL A 608 10.99 -3.47 3.33
C VAL A 608 11.13 -4.50 2.21
N ARG A 609 10.14 -4.58 1.33
CA ARG A 609 10.19 -5.45 0.14
C ARG A 609 9.19 -5.01 -0.92
N GLY A 610 9.50 -5.22 -2.20
CA GLY A 610 8.53 -5.11 -3.30
C GLY A 610 7.84 -6.43 -3.66
N THR A 611 6.88 -6.40 -4.58
CA THR A 611 6.16 -7.60 -5.01
C THR A 611 7.06 -8.56 -5.80
N CYS A 612 6.65 -9.82 -5.91
CA CYS A 612 7.34 -10.79 -6.75
C CYS A 612 7.35 -10.33 -8.22
N ARG A 613 8.38 -10.71 -8.98
CA ARG A 613 8.76 -10.27 -10.32
C ARG A 613 9.26 -8.82 -10.38
N LEU A 614 8.54 -7.89 -9.76
CA LEU A 614 8.81 -6.47 -9.86
C LEU A 614 9.93 -5.97 -8.95
N GLY A 615 9.88 -6.28 -7.65
CA GLY A 615 10.83 -5.74 -6.66
C GLY A 615 10.59 -4.28 -6.30
N ALA A 616 11.59 -3.66 -5.66
CA ALA A 616 11.57 -2.21 -5.38
C ALA A 616 12.06 -1.42 -6.60
N ILE A 617 11.70 -0.14 -6.71
CA ILE A 617 12.06 0.75 -7.82
C ILE A 617 12.78 1.99 -7.30
N PRO A 618 14.02 2.27 -7.72
CA PRO A 618 14.75 3.49 -7.37
C PRO A 618 14.51 4.60 -8.41
N CYS A 619 13.85 5.70 -8.02
CA CYS A 619 13.72 6.92 -8.84
C CYS A 619 13.16 8.07 -7.98
N ASN A 620 13.20 9.29 -8.51
CA ASN A 620 12.70 10.52 -7.87
C ASN A 620 13.33 10.81 -6.49
N GLY A 621 14.57 10.37 -6.27
CA GLY A 621 15.30 10.42 -5.00
C GLY A 621 14.80 9.43 -3.95
N MET A 622 13.96 8.47 -4.32
CA MET A 622 13.24 7.57 -3.42
C MET A 622 13.24 6.12 -3.88
N VAL A 623 12.86 5.23 -2.96
CA VAL A 623 12.57 3.83 -3.28
C VAL A 623 11.09 3.54 -3.11
N TYR A 624 10.48 3.05 -4.18
CA TYR A 624 9.09 2.58 -4.19
C TYR A 624 9.04 1.07 -3.94
N ALA A 625 8.33 0.66 -2.90
CA ALA A 625 8.08 -0.74 -2.59
C ALA A 625 6.57 -1.02 -2.63
N THR A 626 6.15 -1.84 -3.59
CA THR A 626 4.74 -2.17 -3.81
C THR A 626 4.22 -3.16 -2.77
N PRO A 627 2.88 -3.27 -2.60
CA PRO A 627 2.27 -4.30 -1.75
C PRO A 627 2.74 -5.70 -2.14
N HIS A 628 2.85 -6.60 -1.16
CA HIS A 628 3.30 -7.97 -1.38
C HIS A 628 2.51 -8.98 -0.51
N PRO A 629 2.55 -10.29 -0.81
CA PRO A 629 1.87 -11.31 -0.01
C PRO A 629 2.84 -12.12 0.88
N CYS A 630 3.93 -11.55 1.39
CA CYS A 630 4.90 -12.30 2.19
C CYS A 630 4.68 -12.11 3.70
N ASN A 631 4.94 -13.12 4.54
CA ASN A 631 4.83 -13.01 6.01
C ASN A 631 6.19 -13.08 6.75
N CYS A 632 7.33 -13.16 6.04
CA CYS A 632 8.63 -13.03 6.68
C CYS A 632 8.72 -11.65 7.36
N TYR A 633 9.24 -11.62 8.60
CA TYR A 633 9.39 -10.39 9.40
C TYR A 633 8.07 -9.63 9.61
N ILE A 634 6.91 -10.31 9.61
CA ILE A 634 5.59 -9.66 9.68
C ILE A 634 5.40 -8.71 10.88
N SER A 635 6.15 -8.91 11.97
CA SER A 635 6.11 -8.05 13.16
C SER A 635 6.85 -6.70 13.00
N SER A 636 7.73 -6.57 12.01
CA SER A 636 8.60 -5.40 11.83
C SER A 636 8.61 -4.85 10.40
N LYS A 637 8.12 -5.62 9.43
CA LYS A 637 8.14 -5.27 8.02
C LYS A 637 6.90 -4.48 7.61
N LEU A 638 7.13 -3.36 6.94
CA LEU A 638 6.08 -2.50 6.40
C LEU A 638 5.21 -3.25 5.38
N ASN A 639 3.92 -2.91 5.39
CA ASN A 639 2.91 -3.38 4.45
C ASN A 639 2.32 -2.16 3.73
N GLY A 640 1.71 -2.36 2.56
CA GLY A 640 1.24 -1.28 1.71
C GLY A 640 2.14 -0.96 0.53
N PHE A 641 1.72 0.04 -0.22
CA PHE A 641 2.56 0.70 -1.20
C PHE A 641 3.26 1.86 -0.51
N VAL A 642 4.58 1.80 -0.39
CA VAL A 642 5.38 2.82 0.28
C VAL A 642 6.38 3.47 -0.66
N ALA A 643 6.59 4.78 -0.49
CA ALA A 643 7.78 5.48 -0.95
C ALA A 643 8.65 5.87 0.25
N LEU A 644 9.93 5.54 0.15
CA LEU A 644 10.90 5.71 1.23
C LEU A 644 12.04 6.59 0.75
N ALA A 645 12.40 7.57 1.56
CA ALA A 645 13.49 8.49 1.31
C ALA A 645 14.71 8.13 2.18
N PRO A 646 15.94 8.45 1.72
CA PRO A 646 17.13 8.39 2.56
C PRO A 646 17.09 9.46 3.68
N GLU A 647 18.15 9.50 4.49
CA GLU A 647 18.33 10.55 5.50
C GLU A 647 18.27 11.94 4.84
N GLY A 648 17.55 12.88 5.45
CA GLY A 648 17.49 14.27 4.99
C GLY A 648 18.19 15.22 5.97
N GLN A 649 18.07 16.52 5.72
CA GLN A 649 18.49 17.53 6.69
C GLN A 649 17.56 17.45 7.91
N ARG A 650 18.09 16.95 9.03
CA ARG A 650 17.37 16.87 10.29
C ARG A 650 17.52 18.20 11.03
N PRO A 651 16.43 18.89 11.40
CA PRO A 651 16.54 19.96 12.38
C PRO A 651 17.01 19.35 13.71
N GLU A 652 17.80 20.10 14.47
CA GLU A 652 18.07 19.74 15.86
C GLU A 652 16.73 19.70 16.63
N VAL A 653 16.41 18.53 17.19
CA VAL A 653 15.22 18.36 18.05
C VAL A 653 15.53 19.06 19.38
N GLY A 654 15.12 20.33 19.50
CA GLY A 654 15.50 21.22 20.60
C GLY A 654 14.36 21.96 21.28
N GLY A 655 13.12 21.45 21.26
CA GLY A 655 12.00 22.07 21.99
C GLY A 655 12.02 21.75 23.48
N GLN A 656 11.73 22.73 24.35
CA GLN A 656 11.54 22.49 25.78
C GLN A 656 10.27 21.64 26.02
N ARG A 657 10.29 20.74 27.00
CA ARG A 657 9.13 19.88 27.36
C ARG A 657 7.84 20.66 27.62
N SER A 658 7.95 21.89 28.11
CA SER A 658 6.84 22.82 28.39
C SER A 658 6.07 23.25 27.14
N GLU A 659 6.66 23.21 25.95
CA GLU A 659 6.05 23.66 24.69
C GLU A 659 5.19 22.57 24.01
N ARG A 660 5.22 21.33 24.51
CA ARG A 660 4.47 20.19 23.94
C ARG A 660 3.04 20.08 24.47
N LEU A 661 2.75 20.66 25.64
CA LEU A 661 1.45 20.62 26.29
C LEU A 661 0.70 21.94 26.07
N VAL A 662 -0.47 21.87 25.46
CA VAL A 662 -1.40 22.99 25.31
C VAL A 662 -2.57 22.78 26.26
N LYS A 663 -2.81 23.75 27.14
CA LYS A 663 -3.94 23.76 28.08
C LYS A 663 -5.16 24.34 27.37
N GLY A 664 -6.26 23.60 27.37
CA GLY A 664 -7.52 24.02 26.76
C GLY A 664 -8.37 24.90 27.69
N SER A 665 -9.54 25.31 27.21
CA SER A 665 -10.43 26.27 27.89
C SER A 665 -10.93 25.78 29.26
N VAL A 666 -10.97 24.48 29.47
CA VAL A 666 -11.46 23.86 30.72
C VAL A 666 -10.39 23.11 31.50
N TYR A 667 -9.12 23.39 31.21
CA TYR A 667 -8.00 22.87 31.99
C TYR A 667 -8.16 23.18 33.49
N GLY A 668 -7.97 22.18 34.35
CA GLY A 668 -8.09 22.33 35.80
C GLY A 668 -9.53 22.41 36.34
N GLN A 669 -10.55 22.38 35.49
CA GLN A 669 -11.96 22.42 35.90
C GLN A 669 -12.56 21.02 36.13
N ILE A 670 -11.78 19.96 35.94
CA ILE A 670 -12.21 18.58 36.15
C ILE A 670 -11.88 18.15 37.58
N GLY A 671 -12.93 18.00 38.39
CA GLY A 671 -12.83 17.64 39.80
C GLY A 671 -12.24 16.25 40.06
N ASN A 672 -11.82 16.03 41.31
CA ASN A 672 -11.18 14.79 41.75
C ASN A 672 -12.20 13.62 41.72
N ARG A 673 -12.02 12.66 40.81
CA ARG A 673 -12.88 11.46 40.68
C ARG A 673 -12.10 10.21 41.11
N LYS A 674 -12.80 9.21 41.66
CA LYS A 674 -12.20 7.93 42.09
C LYS A 674 -11.56 7.20 40.89
N PRO A 675 -10.41 6.54 41.03
CA PRO A 675 -9.61 6.02 39.90
C PRO A 675 -10.19 4.82 39.11
N ALA A 676 -11.50 4.57 39.14
CA ALA A 676 -12.12 3.38 38.53
C ALA A 676 -13.22 3.71 37.52
N ILE A 677 -13.51 2.77 36.61
CA ILE A 677 -14.76 2.73 35.86
C ILE A 677 -15.88 2.47 36.86
N GLU A 678 -16.87 3.37 36.93
CA GLU A 678 -17.90 3.32 37.98
C GLU A 678 -18.99 2.26 37.70
N ASN A 679 -19.29 2.00 36.42
CA ASN A 679 -20.31 1.05 35.99
C ASN A 679 -19.69 -0.10 35.17
N PRO A 680 -19.78 -1.37 35.63
CA PRO A 680 -19.21 -2.52 34.92
C PRO A 680 -19.95 -2.87 33.61
N HIS A 681 -21.05 -2.20 33.29
CA HIS A 681 -21.81 -2.37 32.04
C HIS A 681 -21.47 -1.33 30.97
N ASP A 682 -20.56 -0.40 31.26
CA ASP A 682 -20.04 0.55 30.28
C ASP A 682 -19.01 -0.13 29.36
N TRP A 683 -18.82 0.44 28.16
CA TRP A 683 -17.80 0.07 27.19
C TRP A 683 -16.85 1.25 26.96
N PRO A 684 -15.91 1.51 27.88
CA PRO A 684 -15.17 2.77 27.93
C PRO A 684 -14.04 2.90 26.92
N MET A 685 -13.59 1.82 26.29
CA MET A 685 -12.45 1.86 25.36
C MET A 685 -12.60 0.85 24.24
N TYR A 686 -11.74 0.94 23.23
CA TYR A 686 -11.69 -0.03 22.13
C TYR A 686 -11.65 -1.47 22.67
N ARG A 687 -12.60 -2.29 22.20
CA ARG A 687 -12.82 -3.67 22.63
C ARG A 687 -13.03 -3.81 24.15
N HIS A 688 -13.84 -2.93 24.72
CA HIS A 688 -14.35 -2.91 26.10
C HIS A 688 -13.33 -2.50 27.17
N ASP A 689 -12.19 -3.19 27.25
CA ASP A 689 -11.27 -3.09 28.38
C ASP A 689 -9.80 -3.01 27.96
N ALA A 690 -8.91 -2.88 28.94
CA ALA A 690 -7.48 -2.73 28.73
C ALA A 690 -6.81 -3.99 28.12
N GLU A 691 -7.39 -5.18 28.32
CA GLU A 691 -6.95 -6.42 27.67
C GLU A 691 -7.50 -6.56 26.23
N ARG A 692 -8.42 -5.66 25.83
CA ARG A 692 -9.10 -5.65 24.53
C ARG A 692 -9.94 -6.92 24.31
N SER A 693 -10.60 -7.39 25.36
CA SER A 693 -11.32 -8.67 25.37
C SER A 693 -12.42 -8.76 24.29
N GLY A 694 -13.11 -7.65 24.03
CA GLY A 694 -14.33 -7.62 23.20
C GLY A 694 -15.54 -8.26 23.89
N THR A 695 -15.53 -8.33 25.23
CA THR A 695 -16.54 -9.00 26.05
C THR A 695 -17.09 -8.07 27.13
N THR A 696 -18.40 -8.08 27.36
CA THR A 696 -19.04 -7.38 28.49
C THR A 696 -19.90 -8.34 29.31
N PRO A 697 -19.98 -8.16 30.65
CA PRO A 697 -20.93 -8.91 31.47
C PRO A 697 -22.38 -8.42 31.31
N SER A 698 -22.63 -7.32 30.57
CA SER A 698 -23.97 -6.81 30.34
C SER A 698 -24.81 -7.83 29.53
N PRO A 699 -25.89 -8.39 30.09
CA PRO A 699 -26.70 -9.36 29.37
C PRO A 699 -27.47 -8.66 28.27
N LEU A 700 -27.53 -9.28 27.09
CA LEU A 700 -28.32 -8.80 25.97
C LEU A 700 -29.06 -9.97 25.31
N GLN A 701 -30.37 -9.80 25.10
CA GLN A 701 -31.18 -10.82 24.44
C GLN A 701 -30.90 -10.91 22.93
N ALA A 702 -31.05 -12.10 22.36
CA ALA A 702 -30.84 -12.35 20.93
C ALA A 702 -31.84 -11.63 20.00
N ASN A 703 -33.08 -11.47 20.44
CA ASN A 703 -34.13 -10.79 19.67
C ASN A 703 -34.05 -9.27 19.88
N LEU A 704 -33.36 -8.62 18.94
CA LEU A 704 -33.10 -7.19 18.94
C LEU A 704 -34.19 -6.41 18.20
N LYS A 705 -34.50 -5.22 18.70
CA LYS A 705 -35.29 -4.19 18.00
C LYS A 705 -34.47 -2.93 17.83
N LYS A 706 -34.44 -2.36 16.63
CA LYS A 706 -33.79 -1.06 16.37
C LYS A 706 -34.47 0.02 17.23
N ALA A 707 -33.71 0.65 18.12
CA ALA A 707 -34.15 1.74 18.97
C ALA A 707 -34.05 3.07 18.23
N TRP A 708 -32.90 3.33 17.62
CA TRP A 708 -32.63 4.53 16.81
C TRP A 708 -31.49 4.28 15.82
N GLU A 709 -31.32 5.20 14.88
CA GLU A 709 -30.15 5.30 14.01
C GLU A 709 -29.69 6.75 13.90
N ALA A 710 -28.38 6.96 13.74
CA ALA A 710 -27.78 8.27 13.53
C ALA A 710 -26.86 8.23 12.31
N ASN A 711 -26.94 9.25 11.44
CA ASN A 711 -26.05 9.40 10.31
C ASN A 711 -24.87 10.30 10.70
N VAL A 712 -23.67 9.71 10.72
CA VAL A 712 -22.43 10.42 11.03
C VAL A 712 -21.64 10.79 9.78
N GLY A 713 -21.97 10.15 8.64
CA GLY A 713 -21.32 10.34 7.34
C GLY A 713 -19.90 9.78 7.28
N GLY A 714 -19.40 9.51 6.08
CA GLY A 714 -18.01 9.08 5.87
C GLY A 714 -17.62 7.79 6.61
N LYS A 715 -16.32 7.52 6.64
CA LYS A 715 -15.76 6.34 7.32
C LYS A 715 -15.66 6.59 8.82
N SER A 716 -16.28 5.72 9.63
CA SER A 716 -16.27 5.83 11.10
C SER A 716 -15.54 4.67 11.78
N THR A 717 -15.08 4.89 13.00
CA THR A 717 -14.54 3.85 13.89
C THR A 717 -15.67 3.07 14.55
N SER A 718 -15.37 2.00 15.30
CA SER A 718 -16.31 1.53 16.33
C SER A 718 -16.59 2.63 17.36
N CYS A 719 -17.58 2.42 18.23
CA CYS A 719 -17.93 3.37 19.29
C CYS A 719 -17.51 2.88 20.68
N VAL A 720 -17.48 3.81 21.63
CA VAL A 720 -17.43 3.54 23.07
C VAL A 720 -18.67 4.12 23.72
N VAL A 721 -19.13 3.51 24.80
CA VAL A 721 -20.39 3.87 25.45
C VAL A 721 -20.18 3.92 26.94
N VAL A 722 -20.36 5.09 27.55
CA VAL A 722 -20.21 5.31 28.99
C VAL A 722 -21.39 6.11 29.51
N GLY A 723 -22.12 5.55 30.47
CA GLY A 723 -23.34 6.16 30.98
C GLY A 723 -24.36 6.43 29.87
N ASP A 724 -24.67 7.70 29.64
CA ASP A 724 -25.66 8.18 28.68
C ASP A 724 -25.05 8.64 27.34
N THR A 725 -23.75 8.40 27.12
CA THR A 725 -23.00 8.99 26.00
C THR A 725 -22.33 7.91 25.15
N VAL A 726 -22.60 7.94 23.83
CA VAL A 726 -21.89 7.18 22.79
C VAL A 726 -20.83 8.10 22.18
N VAL A 727 -19.59 7.64 22.04
CA VAL A 727 -18.49 8.40 21.40
C VAL A 727 -17.85 7.57 20.29
N LEU A 728 -17.56 8.19 19.15
CA LEU A 728 -16.81 7.58 18.03
C LEU A 728 -16.00 8.62 17.28
N ALA A 729 -15.11 8.18 16.41
CA ALA A 729 -14.42 9.05 15.46
C ALA A 729 -14.95 8.86 14.03
N ASN A 730 -15.18 9.99 13.36
CA ASN A 730 -15.32 10.05 11.92
C ASN A 730 -13.92 10.33 11.33
N VAL A 731 -13.36 9.29 10.72
CA VAL A 731 -11.92 9.14 10.48
C VAL A 731 -11.43 10.21 9.51
N ASP A 732 -12.05 10.32 8.34
CA ASP A 732 -11.55 11.13 7.23
C ASP A 732 -11.97 12.60 7.33
N SER A 733 -12.94 12.93 8.19
CA SER A 733 -13.31 14.32 8.52
C SER A 733 -12.55 14.90 9.71
N HIS A 734 -11.68 14.09 10.35
CA HIS A 734 -10.89 14.46 11.53
C HIS A 734 -11.74 14.79 12.77
N GLU A 735 -12.93 14.18 12.89
CA GLU A 735 -13.90 14.55 13.93
C GLU A 735 -14.11 13.43 14.96
N VAL A 736 -14.24 13.82 16.23
CA VAL A 736 -14.75 12.98 17.32
C VAL A 736 -16.14 13.46 17.68
N LEU A 737 -17.09 12.54 17.72
CA LEU A 737 -18.53 12.80 17.85
C LEU A 737 -19.08 12.12 19.08
N ALA A 738 -19.98 12.81 19.79
CA ALA A 738 -20.75 12.22 20.88
C ALA A 738 -22.25 12.32 20.63
N PHE A 739 -22.97 11.28 21.04
CA PHE A 739 -24.42 11.16 20.91
C PHE A 739 -25.04 10.71 22.24
N ASP A 740 -26.30 11.05 22.43
CA ASP A 740 -27.09 10.51 23.53
C ASP A 740 -27.45 9.03 23.28
N VAL A 741 -27.25 8.18 24.30
CA VAL A 741 -27.55 6.75 24.21
C VAL A 741 -29.05 6.46 24.01
N SER A 742 -29.94 7.32 24.49
CA SER A 742 -31.38 7.07 24.50
C SER A 742 -32.01 7.28 23.12
N ASP A 743 -31.59 8.30 22.38
CA ASP A 743 -32.23 8.73 21.13
C ASP A 743 -31.26 8.99 19.95
N GLY A 744 -29.95 8.86 20.16
CA GLY A 744 -28.95 9.05 19.12
C GLY A 744 -28.72 10.50 18.71
N LYS A 745 -29.26 11.49 19.46
CA LYS A 745 -29.05 12.90 19.13
C LYS A 745 -27.60 13.34 19.39
N PRO A 746 -27.01 14.16 18.51
CA PRO A 746 -25.67 14.71 18.74
C PRO A 746 -25.61 15.54 20.02
N LYS A 747 -24.63 15.25 20.88
CA LYS A 747 -24.31 16.03 22.10
C LYS A 747 -23.26 17.10 21.80
N TRP A 748 -22.14 16.69 21.19
CA TRP A 748 -21.05 17.58 20.84
C TRP A 748 -20.19 16.98 19.73
N ARG A 749 -19.30 17.82 19.18
CA ARG A 749 -18.34 17.49 18.13
C ARG A 749 -17.01 18.18 18.42
N PHE A 750 -15.92 17.49 18.14
CA PHE A 750 -14.56 18.03 18.23
C PHE A 750 -13.82 17.74 16.92
N THR A 751 -13.19 18.76 16.32
CA THR A 751 -12.37 18.61 15.11
C THR A 751 -10.89 18.67 15.48
N ALA A 752 -10.18 17.56 15.27
CA ALA A 752 -8.73 17.47 15.42
C ALA A 752 -8.00 17.91 14.15
N ASP A 753 -6.67 18.02 14.21
CA ASP A 753 -5.85 18.43 13.06
C ASP A 753 -5.43 17.24 12.16
N GLY A 754 -6.04 16.06 12.34
CA GLY A 754 -5.77 14.86 11.56
C GLY A 754 -6.73 13.71 11.87
N ARG A 755 -6.56 12.60 11.13
CA ARG A 755 -7.41 11.40 11.25
C ARG A 755 -7.34 10.80 12.66
N VAL A 756 -8.49 10.40 13.19
CA VAL A 756 -8.60 9.60 14.41
C VAL A 756 -9.08 8.21 13.99
N ASP A 757 -8.17 7.24 13.98
CA ASP A 757 -8.35 5.96 13.28
C ASP A 757 -9.05 4.86 14.09
N THR A 758 -9.23 5.11 15.38
CA THR A 758 -9.80 4.19 16.37
C THR A 758 -10.56 4.98 17.46
N PRO A 759 -11.53 4.39 18.18
CA PRO A 759 -12.37 5.16 19.08
C PRO A 759 -11.58 5.75 20.26
N PRO A 760 -12.05 6.87 20.85
CA PRO A 760 -11.49 7.40 22.08
C PRO A 760 -11.59 6.43 23.26
N THR A 761 -10.73 6.62 24.26
CA THR A 761 -10.84 5.98 25.57
C THR A 761 -11.47 6.95 26.56
N VAL A 762 -12.58 6.55 27.17
CA VAL A 762 -13.30 7.33 28.18
C VAL A 762 -12.84 6.93 29.58
N TYR A 763 -12.42 7.91 30.37
CA TYR A 763 -12.02 7.70 31.76
C TYR A 763 -12.41 8.92 32.61
N GLN A 764 -13.15 8.70 33.69
CA GLN A 764 -13.55 9.74 34.63
C GLN A 764 -14.26 10.97 33.99
N GLY A 765 -15.15 10.75 33.02
CA GLY A 765 -15.88 11.83 32.33
C GLY A 765 -15.01 12.68 31.39
N GLN A 766 -13.89 12.11 30.96
CA GLN A 766 -13.01 12.66 29.93
C GLN A 766 -12.90 11.64 28.80
N ALA A 767 -12.73 12.11 27.57
CA ALA A 767 -12.43 11.28 26.41
C ALA A 767 -11.00 11.60 25.95
N PHE A 768 -10.14 10.60 25.99
CA PHE A 768 -8.75 10.64 25.57
C PHE A 768 -8.60 9.98 24.21
N PHE A 769 -7.91 10.63 23.28
CA PHE A 769 -7.64 10.02 21.98
C PHE A 769 -6.34 10.48 21.36
N GLY A 770 -5.66 9.58 20.69
CA GLY A 770 -4.55 9.91 19.79
C GLY A 770 -5.07 10.42 18.46
N CYS A 771 -4.20 11.07 17.71
CA CYS A 771 -4.52 11.55 16.38
C CYS A 771 -3.32 11.36 15.45
N ALA A 772 -3.60 11.15 14.17
CA ALA A 772 -2.59 11.02 13.14
C ALA A 772 -1.80 12.31 12.91
N ASP A 773 -2.17 13.44 13.53
CA ASP A 773 -1.36 14.67 13.61
C ASP A 773 -0.14 14.53 14.56
N GLY A 774 -0.04 13.42 15.30
CA GLY A 774 1.02 13.15 16.26
C GLY A 774 0.77 13.72 17.66
N CYS A 775 -0.48 14.04 18.00
CA CYS A 775 -0.90 14.52 19.31
C CYS A 775 -1.86 13.54 20.02
N VAL A 776 -1.91 13.66 21.35
CA VAL A 776 -2.96 13.10 22.20
C VAL A 776 -3.83 14.26 22.69
N TYR A 777 -5.14 14.07 22.59
CA TYR A 777 -6.16 15.01 23.01
C TYR A 777 -6.89 14.48 24.22
N ASN A 778 -7.28 15.38 25.12
CA ASN A 778 -8.21 15.14 26.21
C ASN A 778 -9.35 16.17 26.13
N VAL A 779 -10.57 15.69 25.96
CA VAL A 779 -11.79 16.53 25.95
C VAL A 779 -12.74 16.10 27.06
N ARG A 780 -13.51 17.06 27.59
CA ARG A 780 -14.53 16.78 28.59
C ARG A 780 -15.70 16.03 27.94
N LEU A 781 -16.12 14.91 28.52
CA LEU A 781 -17.16 14.04 27.94
C LEU A 781 -18.54 14.70 27.84
N SER A 782 -18.85 15.68 28.68
CA SER A 782 -20.18 16.31 28.70
C SER A 782 -20.44 17.26 27.53
N ASP A 783 -19.40 17.89 26.98
CA ASP A 783 -19.54 18.97 25.98
C ASP A 783 -18.42 19.05 24.94
N GLY A 784 -17.44 18.14 24.97
CA GLY A 784 -16.36 18.08 23.99
C GLY A 784 -15.32 19.18 24.11
N GLN A 785 -15.37 20.03 25.14
CA GLN A 785 -14.40 21.11 25.29
C GLN A 785 -13.01 20.57 25.64
N LEU A 786 -11.98 21.17 25.02
CA LEU A 786 -10.59 20.76 25.19
C LEU A 786 -10.13 21.00 26.64
N VAL A 787 -9.66 19.93 27.28
CA VAL A 787 -8.98 20.00 28.58
C VAL A 787 -7.51 20.27 28.35
N TRP A 788 -6.83 19.41 27.60
CA TRP A 788 -5.44 19.60 27.17
C TRP A 788 -5.14 18.82 25.87
N ARG A 789 -4.07 19.23 25.18
CA ARG A 789 -3.47 18.53 24.04
C ARG A 789 -1.98 18.37 24.27
N PHE A 790 -1.45 17.17 24.04
CA PHE A 790 -0.02 16.88 24.16
C PHE A 790 0.56 16.42 22.82
N ARG A 791 1.63 17.07 22.33
CA ARG A 791 2.33 16.66 21.10
C ARG A 791 3.32 15.52 21.38
N GLY A 792 2.99 14.32 20.94
CA GLY A 792 3.87 13.15 20.99
C GLY A 792 4.99 13.21 19.94
N ALA A 793 4.69 13.72 18.75
CA ALA A 793 5.67 13.88 17.68
C ALA A 793 6.82 14.84 18.08
N PRO A 794 8.08 14.52 17.70
CA PRO A 794 9.24 15.35 18.01
C PRO A 794 9.23 16.68 17.26
N GLU A 795 8.66 16.70 16.05
CA GLU A 795 8.45 17.89 15.23
C GLU A 795 7.15 17.74 14.42
N GLN A 796 6.69 18.84 13.82
CA GLN A 796 5.63 18.80 12.82
C GLN A 796 6.22 18.44 11.46
N ARG A 797 6.07 17.17 11.05
CA ARG A 797 6.44 16.67 9.73
C ARG A 797 5.32 15.80 9.17
N LEU A 798 4.59 16.36 8.21
CA LEU A 798 3.47 15.73 7.53
C LEU A 798 3.93 15.01 6.25
N VAL A 799 3.47 13.78 6.08
CA VAL A 799 3.79 12.84 4.99
C VAL A 799 2.51 12.34 4.33
N GLY A 800 2.61 11.78 3.14
CA GLY A 800 1.46 11.17 2.46
C GLY A 800 1.01 9.90 3.16
N ALA A 801 -0.27 9.76 3.48
CA ALA A 801 -0.78 8.57 4.12
C ALA A 801 -2.25 8.33 3.78
N LEU A 802 -2.53 7.15 3.20
CA LEU A 802 -3.89 6.65 2.98
C LEU A 802 -4.78 7.63 2.19
N ASP A 803 -4.25 8.15 1.08
CA ASP A 803 -4.88 9.15 0.21
C ASP A 803 -5.16 10.51 0.89
N GLY A 804 -4.57 10.74 2.06
CA GLY A 804 -4.52 12.00 2.78
C GLY A 804 -3.10 12.34 3.25
N ILE A 805 -3.01 13.16 4.30
CA ILE A 805 -1.74 13.61 4.90
C ILE A 805 -1.79 13.35 6.40
N GLU A 806 -0.71 12.80 6.96
CA GLU A 806 -0.58 12.50 8.40
C GLU A 806 0.82 12.87 8.90
N SER A 807 1.00 13.02 10.21
CA SER A 807 2.32 13.10 10.83
C SER A 807 3.16 11.88 10.49
N ALA A 808 4.48 12.05 10.36
CA ALA A 808 5.45 10.95 10.31
C ALA A 808 5.39 10.08 11.60
N TRP A 809 4.92 10.65 12.71
CA TRP A 809 4.69 9.98 13.99
C TRP A 809 3.22 10.03 14.40
N PRO A 810 2.32 9.29 13.72
CA PRO A 810 0.90 9.27 14.04
C PRO A 810 0.72 8.54 15.37
N ILE A 811 -0.39 8.85 16.04
CA ILE A 811 -0.82 8.16 17.27
C ILE A 811 -2.19 7.58 17.01
N HIS A 812 -2.38 6.29 17.31
CA HIS A 812 -3.68 5.65 17.22
C HIS A 812 -4.69 6.32 18.15
N GLY A 813 -5.92 6.49 17.68
CA GLY A 813 -7.04 7.07 18.44
C GLY A 813 -7.24 6.43 19.81
N SER A 814 -7.18 5.10 19.89
CA SER A 814 -7.33 4.35 21.14
C SER A 814 -6.03 4.31 21.95
N VAL A 815 -5.74 5.42 22.64
CA VAL A 815 -4.75 5.46 23.72
C VAL A 815 -5.22 4.60 24.90
N LEU A 816 -4.30 4.00 25.65
CA LEU A 816 -4.65 3.17 26.80
C LEU A 816 -4.67 4.04 28.06
N VAL A 817 -5.76 4.05 28.82
CA VAL A 817 -5.85 4.78 30.09
C VAL A 817 -6.06 3.81 31.24
N ARG A 818 -5.20 3.86 32.26
CA ARG A 818 -5.28 3.00 33.44
C ARG A 818 -4.69 3.69 34.66
N ASN A 819 -5.36 3.58 35.80
CA ASN A 819 -4.88 4.10 37.09
C ASN A 819 -4.44 5.58 37.02
N GLY A 820 -5.18 6.41 36.29
CA GLY A 820 -4.87 7.83 36.10
C GLY A 820 -3.71 8.12 35.15
N VAL A 821 -3.21 7.14 34.40
CA VAL A 821 -2.12 7.29 33.43
C VAL A 821 -2.61 7.01 32.02
N VAL A 822 -2.25 7.88 31.08
CA VAL A 822 -2.47 7.72 29.63
C VAL A 822 -1.19 7.16 29.00
N TYR A 823 -1.29 6.07 28.26
CA TYR A 823 -0.17 5.44 27.56
C TYR A 823 -0.43 5.45 26.05
N PHE A 824 0.60 5.80 25.27
CA PHE A 824 0.51 5.83 23.82
C PHE A 824 1.87 5.58 23.16
N ALA A 825 1.82 5.31 21.85
CA ALA A 825 2.98 5.20 20.98
C ALA A 825 2.83 6.14 19.78
N ALA A 826 3.86 6.92 19.46
CA ALA A 826 3.90 7.82 18.31
C ALA A 826 4.99 7.38 17.31
N GLY A 827 4.62 7.07 16.08
CA GLY A 827 5.53 6.49 15.08
C GLY A 827 4.91 5.33 14.33
N ARG A 828 5.49 4.95 13.18
CA ARG A 828 5.04 3.79 12.38
C ARG A 828 5.94 2.57 12.50
N SER A 829 7.25 2.80 12.51
CA SER A 829 8.26 1.75 12.50
C SER A 829 9.47 2.16 13.31
N SER A 830 10.09 1.21 14.01
CA SER A 830 11.35 1.45 14.71
C SER A 830 12.54 1.73 13.76
N PHE A 831 12.37 1.53 12.44
CA PHE A 831 13.40 1.78 11.43
C PHE A 831 13.26 3.13 10.70
N LEU A 832 12.14 3.81 10.85
CA LEU A 832 11.83 5.03 10.10
C LEU A 832 11.72 6.22 11.04
N ASP A 833 12.11 7.39 10.52
CA ASP A 833 11.84 8.69 11.15
C ASP A 833 12.37 8.76 12.61
N GLY A 834 13.48 8.07 12.90
CA GLY A 834 14.07 8.02 14.25
C GLY A 834 13.39 7.07 15.24
N GLY A 835 12.39 6.29 14.82
CA GLY A 835 11.77 5.24 15.61
C GLY A 835 10.38 5.60 16.16
N ILE A 836 9.96 4.85 17.18
CA ILE A 836 8.64 5.01 17.82
C ILE A 836 8.83 5.57 19.23
N LEU A 837 8.18 6.68 19.57
CA LEU A 837 8.14 7.18 20.94
C LEU A 837 7.05 6.45 21.72
N ALA A 838 7.43 5.72 22.76
CA ALA A 838 6.51 5.25 23.79
C ALA A 838 6.44 6.29 24.92
N CYS A 839 5.25 6.77 25.26
CA CYS A 839 5.09 7.81 26.29
C CYS A 839 3.92 7.52 27.23
N SER A 840 4.08 7.94 28.49
CA SER A 840 3.03 7.94 29.49
C SER A 840 2.83 9.33 30.10
N LEU A 841 1.56 9.72 30.31
CA LEU A 841 1.15 11.02 30.82
C LEU A 841 0.22 10.87 32.03
N ASP A 842 0.27 11.81 32.96
CA ASP A 842 -0.77 11.95 33.97
C ASP A 842 -2.09 12.38 33.30
N ALA A 843 -3.15 11.61 33.47
CA ALA A 843 -4.41 11.81 32.74
C ALA A 843 -5.08 13.15 33.06
N ARG A 844 -4.87 13.68 34.27
CA ARG A 844 -5.49 14.94 34.71
C ARG A 844 -4.75 16.15 34.16
N THR A 845 -3.43 16.13 34.18
CA THR A 845 -2.58 17.30 33.88
C THR A 845 -1.98 17.27 32.48
N GLY A 846 -1.82 16.08 31.89
CA GLY A 846 -1.06 15.90 30.66
C GLY A 846 0.46 15.95 30.87
N ASP A 847 0.93 15.98 32.12
CA ASP A 847 2.35 15.99 32.45
C ASP A 847 3.00 14.66 32.07
N VAL A 848 4.20 14.71 31.49
CA VAL A 848 4.97 13.51 31.10
C VAL A 848 5.45 12.77 32.35
N LEU A 849 5.05 11.51 32.49
CA LEU A 849 5.52 10.61 33.54
C LEU A 849 6.73 9.79 33.07
N SER A 850 6.70 9.29 31.84
CA SER A 850 7.84 8.61 31.20
C SER A 850 7.80 8.71 29.68
N GLU A 851 8.97 8.62 29.05
CA GLU A 851 9.10 8.53 27.60
C GLU A 851 10.35 7.70 27.21
N GLU A 852 10.23 6.86 26.18
CA GLU A 852 11.31 6.03 25.64
C GLU A 852 11.23 5.98 24.10
N TRP A 853 12.36 6.20 23.43
CA TRP A 853 12.47 6.04 21.98
C TRP A 853 12.86 4.61 21.60
N LEU A 854 11.96 3.92 20.92
CA LEU A 854 12.13 2.57 20.39
C LEU A 854 12.66 2.63 18.95
N ALA A 855 13.96 2.85 18.81
CA ALA A 855 14.65 2.87 17.52
C ALA A 855 15.46 1.59 17.29
N THR A 856 15.46 1.04 16.08
CA THR A 856 16.28 -0.11 15.72
C THR A 856 17.54 0.34 14.98
N PRO A 857 18.74 -0.04 15.45
CA PRO A 857 20.00 0.29 14.77
C PRO A 857 20.02 -0.21 13.32
N HIS A 858 20.62 0.57 12.43
CA HIS A 858 20.72 0.23 11.00
C HIS A 858 21.86 -0.76 10.68
N SER A 859 22.83 -0.93 11.59
CA SER A 859 23.92 -1.90 11.52
C SER A 859 23.65 -3.04 12.52
N ILE A 860 22.73 -3.95 12.18
CA ILE A 860 22.58 -5.18 12.97
C ILE A 860 23.56 -6.20 12.41
N GLU A 861 24.63 -6.48 13.13
CA GLU A 861 25.27 -7.79 13.06
C GLU A 861 24.22 -8.80 13.52
N VAL A 862 23.46 -9.37 12.58
CA VAL A 862 22.47 -10.38 12.90
C VAL A 862 23.24 -11.61 13.37
N ASP A 863 23.37 -11.80 14.68
CA ASP A 863 24.02 -12.96 15.27
C ASP A 863 23.29 -14.23 14.80
N ILE A 864 23.96 -14.97 13.92
CA ILE A 864 23.43 -16.01 13.05
C ILE A 864 23.06 -17.28 13.87
N GLY A 865 23.48 -17.34 15.14
CA GLY A 865 23.29 -18.50 16.02
C GLY A 865 21.93 -18.59 16.73
N ARG A 866 21.16 -17.51 16.85
CA ARG A 866 19.89 -17.50 17.61
C ARG A 866 18.73 -16.94 16.79
N ASN A 867 17.83 -17.84 16.42
CA ASN A 867 16.45 -17.60 15.96
C ASN A 867 16.26 -16.40 15.00
N PRO A 868 16.08 -16.60 13.68
CA PRO A 868 15.84 -15.52 12.71
C PRO A 868 14.56 -14.68 12.97
N LEU A 869 13.77 -15.03 13.99
CA LEU A 869 12.61 -14.30 14.50
C LEU A 869 12.90 -13.45 15.76
N ALA A 870 14.11 -13.53 16.34
CA ALA A 870 14.54 -12.72 17.47
C ALA A 870 14.70 -11.24 17.06
N ASP A 871 14.40 -10.34 17.99
CA ASP A 871 14.11 -8.90 17.84
C ASP A 871 14.71 -8.14 16.62
N THR A 872 14.02 -8.22 15.48
CA THR A 872 14.38 -7.59 14.20
C THR A 872 13.61 -6.29 13.90
N GLY A 873 13.27 -5.53 14.95
CA GLY A 873 12.49 -4.29 14.91
C GLY A 873 11.01 -4.45 15.26
N LEU A 874 10.26 -3.35 15.17
CA LEU A 874 8.90 -3.21 15.67
C LEU A 874 8.06 -2.26 14.79
N LEU A 875 6.80 -2.60 14.58
CA LEU A 875 5.78 -1.68 14.05
C LEU A 875 4.87 -1.19 15.18
N SER A 876 4.33 0.02 15.02
CA SER A 876 3.31 0.54 15.93
C SER A 876 2.00 -0.27 15.83
N ASP A 877 1.23 -0.26 16.90
CA ASP A 877 -0.10 -0.87 17.02
C ASP A 877 -0.81 -0.35 18.28
N ILE A 878 -2.08 -0.69 18.46
CA ILE A 878 -2.86 -0.37 19.66
C ILE A 878 -2.24 -1.05 20.89
N LEU A 879 -2.11 -0.31 21.99
CA LEU A 879 -1.58 -0.83 23.25
C LEU A 879 -2.59 -1.74 23.96
N VAL A 880 -2.08 -2.85 24.50
CA VAL A 880 -2.81 -3.89 25.22
C VAL A 880 -2.17 -4.11 26.59
N SER A 881 -2.97 -4.21 27.64
CA SER A 881 -2.47 -4.59 28.97
C SER A 881 -2.53 -6.09 29.20
N HIS A 882 -1.62 -6.59 30.02
CA HIS A 882 -1.73 -7.90 30.66
C HIS A 882 -1.11 -7.82 32.06
N GLY A 883 -1.89 -8.13 33.09
CA GLY A 883 -1.56 -7.70 34.46
C GLY A 883 -1.39 -6.18 34.51
N ASP A 884 -0.39 -5.66 35.21
CA ASP A 884 -0.04 -4.22 35.21
C ASP A 884 0.94 -3.81 34.11
N SER A 885 1.33 -4.74 33.23
CA SER A 885 2.25 -4.47 32.13
C SER A 885 1.51 -4.09 30.85
N ILE A 886 2.11 -3.21 30.04
CA ILE A 886 1.55 -2.74 28.79
C ILE A 886 2.45 -3.12 27.63
N PHE A 887 1.82 -3.62 26.57
CA PHE A 887 2.45 -4.20 25.41
C PHE A 887 2.04 -3.50 24.12
N MET A 888 2.97 -3.43 23.19
CA MET A 888 2.75 -3.09 21.79
C MET A 888 3.20 -4.28 20.96
N ARG A 889 2.25 -4.94 20.29
CA ARG A 889 2.48 -6.24 19.63
C ARG A 889 3.14 -7.24 20.60
N ARG A 890 4.37 -7.69 20.31
CA ARG A 890 5.14 -8.63 21.14
C ARG A 890 6.01 -7.95 22.20
N ARG A 891 6.21 -6.63 22.11
CA ARG A 891 7.14 -5.89 22.96
C ARG A 891 6.40 -5.41 24.20
N GLN A 892 6.92 -5.73 25.38
CA GLN A 892 6.54 -5.05 26.60
C GLN A 892 7.16 -3.65 26.56
N VAL A 893 6.32 -2.62 26.59
CA VAL A 893 6.74 -1.22 26.43
C VAL A 893 6.72 -0.50 27.77
N PHE A 894 5.78 -0.84 28.65
CA PHE A 894 5.77 -0.33 30.03
C PHE A 894 5.68 -1.52 31.00
N PRO A 895 6.80 -1.90 31.64
CA PRO A 895 6.83 -3.04 32.56
C PRO A 895 6.30 -2.68 33.95
N SER A 896 5.61 -3.63 34.60
CA SER A 896 5.22 -3.54 36.01
C SER A 896 6.30 -4.12 36.93
N LYS A 897 6.46 -3.56 38.13
CA LYS A 897 7.43 -4.04 39.14
C LYS A 897 7.08 -5.42 39.75
N GLU A 898 5.83 -5.89 39.61
CA GLU A 898 5.29 -7.03 40.36
C GLU A 898 4.92 -8.27 39.51
N SER A 899 5.30 -8.34 38.23
CA SER A 899 4.80 -9.41 37.34
C SER A 899 5.49 -10.76 37.57
N GLN A 900 4.76 -11.69 38.20
CA GLN A 900 4.97 -13.16 38.19
C GLN A 900 3.85 -13.91 37.44
N ASP A 901 3.09 -13.22 36.58
CA ASP A 901 1.96 -13.87 35.90
C ASP A 901 2.43 -14.73 34.70
N SER A 902 1.82 -15.90 34.52
CA SER A 902 2.28 -16.93 33.56
C SER A 902 1.64 -16.84 32.17
N GLY A 903 0.92 -15.76 31.88
CA GLY A 903 0.24 -15.46 30.61
C GLY A 903 0.91 -14.38 29.76
N GLY A 904 0.33 -14.09 28.59
CA GLY A 904 0.77 -13.04 27.67
C GLY A 904 -0.41 -12.33 27.00
N PRO A 905 -0.28 -11.06 26.60
CA PRO A 905 -1.40 -10.23 26.13
C PRO A 905 -2.03 -10.76 24.83
N LEU A 906 -3.21 -10.24 24.51
CA LEU A 906 -3.78 -10.30 23.16
C LEU A 906 -2.82 -9.62 22.16
N ARG A 907 -2.62 -10.24 21.00
CA ARG A 907 -1.77 -9.71 19.91
C ARG A 907 -2.31 -10.14 18.56
N SER A 908 -1.94 -9.40 17.52
CA SER A 908 -2.11 -9.81 16.13
C SER A 908 -0.75 -9.91 15.44
N THR A 909 -0.57 -10.86 14.53
CA THR A 909 0.67 -10.95 13.75
C THR A 909 0.87 -9.78 12.79
N SER A 910 -0.22 -9.18 12.28
CA SER A 910 -0.17 -8.08 11.32
C SER A 910 -0.59 -6.73 11.91
N GLY A 911 -1.42 -6.73 12.95
CA GLY A 911 -1.93 -5.53 13.63
C GLY A 911 -3.37 -5.74 14.10
N LEU A 912 -3.81 -5.08 15.17
CA LEU A 912 -5.18 -5.22 15.67
C LEU A 912 -6.24 -4.57 14.77
N LEU A 913 -5.82 -3.75 13.79
CA LEU A 913 -6.66 -3.07 12.82
C LEU A 913 -6.57 -3.64 11.40
N ASP A 914 -5.87 -4.75 11.21
CA ASP A 914 -5.75 -5.38 9.89
C ASP A 914 -7.02 -6.18 9.54
N ASP A 915 -7.83 -5.59 8.66
CA ASP A 915 -9.09 -6.12 8.16
C ASP A 915 -8.97 -6.87 6.82
N SER A 916 -7.74 -7.15 6.36
CA SER A 916 -7.49 -7.72 5.03
C SER A 916 -7.82 -9.22 4.91
N TRP A 917 -7.95 -9.94 6.02
CA TRP A 917 -8.07 -11.41 6.04
C TRP A 917 -6.91 -12.12 5.31
N PHE A 918 -5.74 -11.49 5.29
CA PHE A 918 -4.56 -12.02 4.60
C PHE A 918 -4.16 -13.43 5.10
N SER A 919 -3.59 -14.25 4.21
CA SER A 919 -3.18 -15.60 4.56
C SER A 919 -1.97 -15.57 5.45
N ARG A 920 -2.05 -16.27 6.59
CA ARG A 920 -1.03 -16.27 7.67
C ARG A 920 -1.10 -15.08 8.63
N THR A 921 -2.16 -14.28 8.63
CA THR A 921 -2.49 -13.43 9.79
C THR A 921 -3.28 -14.24 10.82
N ARG A 922 -2.94 -14.09 12.10
CA ARG A 922 -3.65 -14.73 13.21
C ARG A 922 -3.61 -13.82 14.42
N TRP A 923 -4.64 -13.91 15.24
CA TRP A 923 -4.65 -13.32 16.57
C TRP A 923 -4.14 -14.37 17.57
N LEU A 924 -3.43 -13.89 18.58
CA LEU A 924 -2.81 -14.69 19.62
C LEU A 924 -3.23 -14.19 20.99
N LEU A 925 -3.42 -15.11 21.92
CA LEU A 925 -3.55 -14.83 23.36
C LEU A 925 -2.59 -15.75 24.09
N ASN A 926 -1.87 -15.25 25.09
CA ASN A 926 -0.85 -16.04 25.81
C ASN A 926 0.19 -16.68 24.85
N ASP A 927 0.65 -15.94 23.84
CA ASP A 927 1.58 -16.42 22.79
C ASP A 927 1.05 -17.58 21.93
N LYS A 928 -0.23 -17.91 22.02
CA LYS A 928 -0.85 -19.02 21.28
C LYS A 928 -1.83 -18.49 20.23
N PRO A 929 -1.76 -18.95 18.97
CA PRO A 929 -2.75 -18.59 17.96
C PRO A 929 -4.07 -19.32 18.23
N TYR A 930 -5.18 -18.57 18.26
CA TYR A 930 -6.52 -19.12 18.47
C TYR A 930 -7.37 -19.12 17.19
N ALA A 931 -7.41 -17.99 16.49
CA ALA A 931 -8.21 -17.78 15.28
C ALA A 931 -7.64 -16.63 14.43
N GLU A 932 -8.20 -16.36 13.26
CA GLU A 932 -7.86 -15.18 12.46
C GLU A 932 -8.29 -13.88 13.16
N TYR A 933 -9.40 -13.91 13.90
CA TYR A 933 -9.98 -12.81 14.68
C TYR A 933 -10.87 -13.42 15.78
N PHE A 934 -10.89 -12.87 17.00
CA PHE A 934 -11.67 -13.45 18.11
C PHE A 934 -12.00 -12.45 19.22
N VAL A 935 -12.93 -12.81 20.10
CA VAL A 935 -13.16 -12.22 21.43
C VAL A 935 -12.92 -13.28 22.52
N PHE A 936 -12.73 -12.87 23.77
CA PHE A 936 -12.47 -13.82 24.85
C PHE A 936 -13.02 -13.38 26.20
N ASP A 937 -13.35 -14.35 27.04
CA ASP A 937 -13.70 -14.16 28.45
C ASP A 937 -12.64 -14.81 29.35
N THR A 938 -12.95 -15.02 30.62
CA THR A 938 -12.06 -15.70 31.57
C THR A 938 -11.79 -17.16 31.22
N ASP A 939 -12.74 -17.86 30.60
CA ASP A 939 -12.74 -19.31 30.43
C ASP A 939 -12.54 -19.75 28.97
N SER A 940 -12.93 -18.91 28.01
CA SER A 940 -13.14 -19.27 26.60
C SER A 940 -12.69 -18.18 25.63
N VAL A 941 -12.33 -18.63 24.43
CA VAL A 941 -12.05 -17.79 23.26
C VAL A 941 -13.07 -18.14 22.18
N TYR A 942 -13.71 -17.12 21.60
CA TYR A 942 -14.70 -17.23 20.54
C TYR A 942 -14.14 -16.61 19.26
N GLY A 943 -13.80 -17.44 18.28
CA GLY A 943 -13.00 -17.04 17.14
C GLY A 943 -13.63 -17.32 15.79
N VAL A 944 -13.17 -16.57 14.79
CA VAL A 944 -13.45 -16.76 13.37
C VAL A 944 -12.30 -17.54 12.72
N GLY A 945 -12.60 -18.75 12.28
CA GLY A 945 -11.76 -19.55 11.40
C GLY A 945 -12.10 -19.27 9.94
N ALA A 946 -11.35 -18.38 9.28
CA ALA A 946 -11.59 -18.06 7.87
C ALA A 946 -11.12 -19.17 6.89
N ARG A 947 -10.51 -20.24 7.41
CA ARG A 947 -9.90 -21.32 6.62
C ARG A 947 -10.13 -22.67 7.29
N ASP A 948 -10.11 -23.75 6.53
CA ASP A 948 -10.51 -25.07 7.05
C ASP A 948 -9.46 -25.79 7.89
N SER A 949 -8.21 -25.34 7.88
CA SER A 949 -7.20 -25.91 8.76
C SER A 949 -6.22 -24.88 9.30
N ALA A 950 -5.93 -24.99 10.58
CA ALA A 950 -4.96 -24.14 11.28
C ALA A 950 -3.50 -24.37 10.82
N SER A 951 -3.20 -25.55 10.25
CA SER A 951 -1.87 -25.91 9.74
C SER A 951 -1.58 -25.41 8.32
N ASP A 952 -2.60 -24.95 7.59
CA ASP A 952 -2.44 -24.57 6.20
C ASP A 952 -1.99 -23.11 6.07
N ASN A 953 -0.68 -22.91 6.23
CA ASN A 953 -0.04 -21.63 5.91
C ASN A 953 -0.15 -21.26 4.42
N GLY A 954 -0.70 -22.09 3.54
CA GLY A 954 -0.95 -21.80 2.13
C GLY A 954 -2.42 -21.68 1.74
N GLY A 955 -3.35 -21.80 2.70
CA GLY A 955 -4.76 -22.00 2.44
C GLY A 955 -5.47 -20.78 1.88
N PHE A 956 -6.26 -21.00 0.84
CA PHE A 956 -7.20 -20.02 0.33
C PHE A 956 -8.53 -20.08 1.09
N PHE A 957 -9.23 -18.95 1.11
CA PHE A 957 -10.66 -18.94 1.36
C PHE A 957 -11.39 -19.18 0.03
N ALA A 958 -12.33 -20.13 0.03
CA ALA A 958 -13.16 -20.48 -1.12
C ALA A 958 -14.55 -19.85 -0.93
N PRO A 959 -14.78 -18.63 -1.45
CA PRO A 959 -15.99 -17.85 -1.20
C PRO A 959 -17.27 -18.57 -1.62
N GLY A 960 -18.34 -18.41 -0.84
CA GLY A 960 -19.66 -18.96 -1.12
C GLY A 960 -19.79 -20.49 -1.06
N SER A 961 -18.71 -21.22 -0.77
CA SER A 961 -18.74 -22.69 -0.75
C SER A 961 -19.20 -23.28 0.58
N ARG A 962 -18.72 -22.73 1.70
CA ARG A 962 -18.88 -23.32 3.04
C ARG A 962 -19.06 -22.31 4.18
N GLY A 963 -18.94 -21.01 3.92
CA GLY A 963 -18.97 -20.00 4.97
C GLY A 963 -17.75 -20.02 5.90
N TYR A 964 -17.75 -19.09 6.86
CA TYR A 964 -16.70 -18.95 7.87
C TYR A 964 -16.97 -19.88 9.05
N GLU A 965 -15.89 -20.44 9.63
CA GLU A 965 -15.99 -21.17 10.89
C GLU A 965 -16.13 -20.18 12.04
N LEU A 966 -17.15 -20.34 12.87
CA LEU A 966 -17.20 -19.77 14.21
C LEU A 966 -16.94 -20.89 15.21
N LEU A 967 -16.08 -20.66 16.18
CA LEU A 967 -15.69 -21.68 17.14
C LEU A 967 -15.53 -21.10 18.55
N ALA A 968 -15.79 -21.93 19.55
CA ALA A 968 -15.39 -21.68 20.92
C ALA A 968 -14.37 -22.72 21.40
N VAL A 969 -13.33 -22.26 22.07
CA VAL A 969 -12.26 -23.10 22.64
C VAL A 969 -11.93 -22.63 24.05
N GLY A 970 -11.60 -23.56 24.95
CA GLY A 970 -11.22 -23.20 26.31
C GLY A 970 -9.90 -22.43 26.34
N ARG A 971 -9.81 -21.36 27.13
CA ARG A 971 -8.60 -20.53 27.32
C ARG A 971 -7.44 -21.33 27.91
N ALA A 972 -7.74 -22.34 28.74
CA ALA A 972 -6.77 -23.28 29.31
C ALA A 972 -6.31 -24.41 28.36
N SER A 973 -6.94 -24.55 27.19
CA SER A 973 -6.59 -25.63 26.25
C SER A 973 -5.19 -25.41 25.67
N THR A 974 -4.31 -26.40 25.83
CA THR A 974 -2.97 -26.40 25.23
C THR A 974 -3.03 -26.92 23.79
N ALA A 975 -2.29 -26.29 22.86
CA ALA A 975 -2.02 -26.83 21.53
C ALA A 975 -0.64 -26.37 21.04
N PRO A 976 -0.04 -27.12 20.09
CA PRO A 976 1.15 -27.94 20.29
C PRO A 976 2.44 -27.12 20.53
N SER A 977 3.36 -27.69 21.32
CA SER A 977 4.75 -27.25 21.37
C SER A 977 5.31 -27.15 19.95
N GLY A 978 5.80 -25.97 19.59
CA GLY A 978 6.48 -25.74 18.32
C GLY A 978 7.60 -26.75 18.10
N ASP A 979 7.74 -27.18 16.86
CA ASP A 979 8.81 -28.07 16.40
C ASP A 979 10.17 -27.58 16.89
N GLN A 980 10.90 -28.44 17.61
CA GLN A 980 12.34 -28.46 17.42
C GLN A 980 12.60 -29.04 16.03
N PRO A 981 13.46 -28.44 15.18
CA PRO A 981 13.59 -28.81 13.77
C PRO A 981 14.11 -30.23 13.45
N ASN A 982 14.21 -31.15 14.43
CA ASN A 982 14.79 -32.49 14.23
C ASN A 982 14.15 -33.63 15.06
N ALA A 983 12.97 -33.46 15.67
CA ALA A 983 12.33 -34.55 16.41
C ALA A 983 11.46 -35.42 15.47
N LYS A 984 11.69 -36.75 15.47
CA LYS A 984 10.89 -37.72 14.73
C LYS A 984 9.40 -37.61 15.12
N PRO A 985 8.46 -37.82 14.17
CA PRO A 985 7.04 -37.61 14.43
C PRO A 985 6.54 -38.60 15.48
N SER A 986 6.16 -38.11 16.65
CA SER A 986 5.44 -38.91 17.64
C SER A 986 3.94 -38.87 17.30
N SER A 987 3.37 -40.05 17.13
CA SER A 987 1.94 -40.26 16.97
C SER A 987 1.23 -39.97 18.30
N LYS A 988 0.73 -38.74 18.47
CA LYS A 988 -0.46 -38.32 19.26
C LYS A 988 -0.46 -36.79 19.41
N LYS A 989 -1.04 -36.08 18.44
CA LYS A 989 -1.32 -34.64 18.56
C LYS A 989 -2.49 -34.45 19.54
N LYS A 990 -2.27 -33.87 20.72
CA LYS A 990 -3.36 -33.30 21.53
C LYS A 990 -3.75 -31.96 20.92
N THR A 991 -4.78 -31.95 20.09
CA THR A 991 -5.45 -30.73 19.63
C THR A 991 -6.25 -30.12 20.79
N SER A 992 -6.24 -28.79 20.92
CA SER A 992 -7.19 -28.07 21.78
C SER A 992 -8.61 -28.54 21.46
N GLN A 993 -9.30 -29.11 22.45
CA GLN A 993 -10.65 -29.63 22.26
C GLN A 993 -11.60 -28.44 22.10
N LYS A 994 -12.13 -28.24 20.89
CA LYS A 994 -13.18 -27.24 20.61
C LYS A 994 -14.38 -27.56 21.49
N ARG A 995 -14.96 -26.55 22.14
CA ARG A 995 -16.24 -26.67 22.87
C ARG A 995 -17.36 -26.88 21.86
N TRP A 996 -17.40 -26.02 20.86
CA TRP A 996 -18.26 -26.12 19.69
C TRP A 996 -17.61 -25.45 18.47
N SER A 997 -18.13 -25.78 17.29
CA SER A 997 -17.82 -25.10 16.03
C SER A 997 -19.02 -25.19 15.10
N ILE A 998 -19.34 -24.09 14.44
CA ILE A 998 -20.40 -23.97 13.44
C ILE A 998 -19.85 -23.27 12.18
N ARG A 999 -20.51 -23.48 11.04
CA ARG A 999 -20.22 -22.75 9.80
C ARG A 999 -21.35 -21.80 9.49
N VAL A 1000 -21.02 -20.54 9.23
CA VAL A 1000 -21.99 -19.48 8.93
C VAL A 1000 -21.71 -18.88 7.55
N PRO A 1001 -22.72 -18.61 6.72
CA PRO A 1001 -22.56 -17.99 5.40
C PRO A 1001 -22.32 -16.48 5.51
N LEU A 1002 -21.40 -16.09 6.40
CA LEU A 1002 -21.13 -14.72 6.81
C LEU A 1002 -19.63 -14.52 6.92
N ARG A 1003 -19.09 -13.52 6.22
CA ARG A 1003 -17.74 -13.01 6.45
C ARG A 1003 -17.77 -12.08 7.65
N VAL A 1004 -17.49 -12.66 8.81
CA VAL A 1004 -17.58 -11.98 10.11
C VAL A 1004 -16.47 -10.93 10.24
N THR A 1005 -16.78 -9.64 10.19
CA THR A 1005 -15.84 -8.52 10.37
C THR A 1005 -15.93 -7.87 11.74
N SER A 1006 -16.92 -8.26 12.55
CA SER A 1006 -17.06 -7.79 13.93
C SER A 1006 -17.68 -8.85 14.84
N LEU A 1007 -17.15 -8.96 16.06
CA LEU A 1007 -17.56 -9.88 17.11
C LEU A 1007 -17.65 -9.15 18.45
N VAL A 1008 -18.69 -9.41 19.23
CA VAL A 1008 -18.81 -9.00 20.64
C VAL A 1008 -19.48 -10.11 21.44
N LEU A 1009 -18.97 -10.38 22.64
CA LEU A 1009 -19.65 -11.26 23.61
C LEU A 1009 -20.36 -10.39 24.67
N ALA A 1010 -21.67 -10.56 24.82
CA ALA A 1010 -22.49 -9.82 25.78
C ALA A 1010 -23.27 -10.80 26.68
N GLY A 1011 -22.79 -10.99 27.92
CA GLY A 1011 -23.27 -12.06 28.78
C GLY A 1011 -23.06 -13.42 28.12
N GLU A 1012 -24.16 -14.14 27.88
CA GLU A 1012 -24.16 -15.50 27.28
C GLU A 1012 -24.41 -15.50 25.77
N THR A 1013 -24.48 -14.32 25.13
CA THR A 1013 -24.75 -14.19 23.68
C THR A 1013 -23.55 -13.62 22.95
N LEU A 1014 -23.04 -14.39 21.98
CA LEU A 1014 -22.04 -13.96 21.02
C LEU A 1014 -22.74 -13.32 19.82
N PHE A 1015 -22.45 -12.05 19.56
CA PHE A 1015 -22.90 -11.34 18.36
C PHE A 1015 -21.79 -11.35 17.30
N ALA A 1016 -22.13 -11.77 16.09
CA ALA A 1016 -21.23 -11.81 14.95
C ALA A 1016 -21.85 -11.10 13.76
N ALA A 1017 -21.14 -10.14 13.16
CA ALA A 1017 -21.65 -9.37 12.04
C ALA A 1017 -20.63 -9.18 10.91
N GLY A 1018 -21.13 -8.98 9.70
CA GLY A 1018 -20.29 -8.75 8.52
C GLY A 1018 -21.05 -8.86 7.20
N THR A 1019 -20.34 -9.11 6.10
CA THR A 1019 -20.94 -9.24 4.76
C THR A 1019 -21.40 -10.68 4.49
N PRO A 1020 -22.50 -10.91 3.76
CA PRO A 1020 -22.86 -12.24 3.28
C PRO A 1020 -21.71 -12.92 2.53
N ASP A 1021 -21.52 -14.23 2.72
CA ASP A 1021 -20.55 -15.02 1.95
C ASP A 1021 -21.23 -15.62 0.71
N VAL A 1022 -21.43 -14.80 -0.33
CA VAL A 1022 -22.10 -15.20 -1.58
C VAL A 1022 -21.33 -14.66 -2.78
N VAL A 1023 -21.16 -15.49 -3.81
CA VAL A 1023 -20.56 -15.11 -5.11
C VAL A 1023 -21.63 -15.15 -6.18
N ASP A 1024 -22.08 -13.98 -6.64
CA ASP A 1024 -22.96 -13.85 -7.81
C ASP A 1024 -22.09 -13.89 -9.09
N PRO A 1025 -22.35 -14.77 -10.07
CA PRO A 1025 -21.57 -14.82 -11.31
C PRO A 1025 -21.55 -13.51 -12.10
N ASN A 1026 -22.57 -12.66 -11.99
CA ASN A 1026 -22.65 -11.38 -12.69
C ASN A 1026 -22.03 -10.23 -11.88
N GLU A 1027 -22.06 -10.34 -10.55
CA GLU A 1027 -21.56 -9.33 -9.60
C GLU A 1027 -20.70 -9.99 -8.52
N PRO A 1028 -19.55 -10.59 -8.88
CA PRO A 1028 -18.81 -11.49 -8.01
C PRO A 1028 -18.24 -10.82 -6.75
N TRP A 1029 -18.21 -9.49 -6.72
CA TRP A 1029 -17.67 -8.69 -5.62
C TRP A 1029 -18.71 -7.96 -4.79
N ALA A 1030 -19.96 -7.86 -5.24
CA ALA A 1030 -20.98 -7.02 -4.62
C ALA A 1030 -21.18 -7.35 -3.13
N ALA A 1031 -21.21 -8.64 -2.77
CA ALA A 1031 -21.33 -9.03 -1.36
C ALA A 1031 -20.10 -8.59 -0.53
N TYR A 1032 -18.88 -8.81 -1.04
CA TYR A 1032 -17.62 -8.52 -0.35
C TYR A 1032 -17.32 -7.01 -0.24
N GLU A 1033 -17.83 -6.23 -1.18
CA GLU A 1033 -17.74 -4.76 -1.21
C GLU A 1033 -18.88 -4.10 -0.41
N GLY A 1034 -19.77 -4.91 0.18
CA GLY A 1034 -20.84 -4.43 1.06
C GLY A 1034 -22.13 -4.01 0.35
N GLU A 1035 -22.20 -4.11 -0.98
CA GLU A 1035 -23.34 -3.72 -1.81
C GLU A 1035 -24.58 -4.61 -1.56
N ARG A 1036 -24.40 -5.80 -0.96
CA ARG A 1036 -25.49 -6.70 -0.56
C ARG A 1036 -25.92 -6.52 0.92
N GLY A 1037 -25.50 -5.43 1.55
CA GLY A 1037 -25.80 -5.14 2.95
C GLY A 1037 -25.00 -6.00 3.93
N GLY A 1038 -25.45 -6.05 5.19
CA GLY A 1038 -24.83 -6.80 6.26
C GLY A 1038 -25.76 -7.82 6.90
N VAL A 1039 -25.17 -8.77 7.62
CA VAL A 1039 -25.90 -9.74 8.46
C VAL A 1039 -25.33 -9.66 9.87
N LEU A 1040 -26.21 -9.70 10.86
CA LEU A 1040 -25.89 -9.80 12.29
C LEU A 1040 -26.53 -11.08 12.84
N LEU A 1041 -25.70 -11.97 13.38
CA LEU A 1041 -26.12 -13.20 14.05
C LEU A 1041 -25.98 -13.04 15.57
N ALA A 1042 -26.98 -13.52 16.30
CA ALA A 1042 -26.92 -13.73 17.75
C ALA A 1042 -26.78 -15.23 18.01
N ILE A 1043 -25.76 -15.63 18.77
CA ILE A 1043 -25.33 -17.02 18.92
C ILE A 1043 -25.17 -17.33 20.41
N ALA A 1044 -25.69 -18.46 20.87
CA ALA A 1044 -25.49 -18.92 22.24
C ALA A 1044 -24.01 -19.27 22.47
N SER A 1045 -23.40 -18.70 23.51
CA SER A 1045 -21.96 -18.86 23.77
C SER A 1045 -21.58 -20.28 24.24
N ASP A 1046 -22.51 -21.03 24.79
CA ASP A 1046 -22.26 -22.35 25.40
C ASP A 1046 -22.22 -23.50 24.40
N ASP A 1047 -23.07 -23.47 23.37
CA ASP A 1047 -23.23 -24.54 22.38
C ASP A 1047 -23.14 -24.11 20.90
N GLY A 1048 -23.11 -22.81 20.62
CA GLY A 1048 -23.05 -22.27 19.26
C GLY A 1048 -24.39 -22.24 18.52
N GLN A 1049 -25.52 -22.44 19.19
CA GLN A 1049 -26.84 -22.34 18.57
C GLN A 1049 -27.08 -20.91 18.05
N ILE A 1050 -27.48 -20.76 16.78
CA ILE A 1050 -27.92 -19.48 16.23
C ILE A 1050 -29.30 -19.17 16.82
N LEU A 1051 -29.38 -18.12 17.63
CA LEU A 1051 -30.58 -17.68 18.34
C LEU A 1051 -31.43 -16.71 17.52
N ALA A 1052 -30.79 -15.84 16.72
CA ALA A 1052 -31.46 -14.88 15.85
C ALA A 1052 -30.54 -14.43 14.70
N GLU A 1053 -31.16 -13.99 13.60
CA GLU A 1053 -30.51 -13.33 12.47
C GLU A 1053 -31.21 -12.00 12.19
N HIS A 1054 -30.42 -10.94 12.00
CA HIS A 1054 -30.88 -9.59 11.68
C HIS A 1054 -30.18 -9.12 10.40
N LYS A 1055 -30.97 -8.59 9.45
CA LYS A 1055 -30.43 -7.95 8.25
C LYS A 1055 -30.06 -6.50 8.56
N LEU A 1056 -28.93 -6.07 8.01
CA LEU A 1056 -28.43 -4.70 8.08
C LEU A 1056 -28.40 -4.11 6.67
N ASP A 1057 -28.77 -2.84 6.53
CA ASP A 1057 -28.70 -2.13 5.24
C ASP A 1057 -27.25 -2.00 4.73
N SER A 1058 -26.30 -1.92 5.66
CA SER A 1058 -24.87 -1.88 5.40
C SER A 1058 -24.15 -2.81 6.39
N PRO A 1059 -23.06 -3.50 5.97
CA PRO A 1059 -22.23 -4.25 6.91
C PRO A 1059 -21.55 -3.32 7.93
N PRO A 1060 -21.14 -3.87 9.09
CA PRO A 1060 -20.37 -3.12 10.07
C PRO A 1060 -18.97 -2.77 9.53
N VAL A 1061 -18.40 -1.67 10.03
CA VAL A 1061 -16.94 -1.45 9.97
C VAL A 1061 -16.22 -2.59 10.69
N PHE A 1062 -14.93 -2.80 10.40
CA PHE A 1062 -14.13 -3.80 11.13
C PHE A 1062 -14.14 -3.51 12.63
N ASP A 1063 -14.45 -4.53 13.44
CA ASP A 1063 -14.63 -4.42 14.89
C ASP A 1063 -15.73 -3.40 15.32
N GLY A 1064 -16.71 -3.15 14.44
CA GLY A 1064 -17.75 -2.11 14.58
C GLY A 1064 -18.91 -2.36 15.56
N LEU A 1065 -18.95 -3.51 16.23
CA LEU A 1065 -19.94 -3.83 17.25
C LEU A 1065 -19.52 -3.34 18.65
N THR A 1066 -20.49 -2.94 19.46
CA THR A 1066 -20.27 -2.53 20.85
C THR A 1066 -21.50 -2.89 21.68
N ALA A 1067 -21.33 -3.53 22.83
CA ALA A 1067 -22.43 -3.86 23.73
C ALA A 1067 -22.27 -3.15 25.07
N ALA A 1068 -23.23 -2.33 25.44
CA ALA A 1068 -23.21 -1.58 26.69
C ALA A 1068 -24.62 -1.28 27.16
N ASN A 1069 -24.83 -1.24 28.48
CA ASN A 1069 -26.11 -0.84 29.08
C ASN A 1069 -27.33 -1.56 28.47
N ALA A 1070 -27.23 -2.88 28.28
CA ALA A 1070 -28.25 -3.75 27.66
C ALA A 1070 -28.68 -3.31 26.24
N ARG A 1071 -27.76 -2.70 25.48
CA ARG A 1071 -27.93 -2.31 24.08
C ARG A 1071 -26.76 -2.80 23.23
N LEU A 1072 -27.03 -3.05 21.96
CA LEU A 1072 -26.01 -3.31 20.94
C LEU A 1072 -25.94 -2.13 19.99
N PHE A 1073 -24.74 -1.67 19.73
CA PHE A 1073 -24.44 -0.62 18.77
C PHE A 1073 -23.70 -1.22 17.59
N VAL A 1074 -24.07 -0.81 16.38
CA VAL A 1074 -23.43 -1.22 15.13
C VAL A 1074 -22.99 0.04 14.40
N THR A 1075 -21.69 0.22 14.23
CA THR A 1075 -21.18 1.26 13.32
C THR A 1075 -20.99 0.66 11.93
N ALA A 1076 -21.70 1.19 10.94
CA ALA A 1076 -21.80 0.64 9.60
C ALA A 1076 -20.87 1.35 8.59
N LEU A 1077 -20.48 0.63 7.53
CA LEU A 1077 -19.61 1.15 6.46
C LEU A 1077 -20.22 2.37 5.73
N ASP A 1078 -21.55 2.48 5.68
CA ASP A 1078 -22.27 3.61 5.07
C ASP A 1078 -22.29 4.89 5.94
N GLY A 1079 -21.58 4.90 7.07
CA GLY A 1079 -21.48 6.05 7.96
C GLY A 1079 -22.69 6.22 8.88
N LYS A 1080 -23.44 5.15 9.16
CA LYS A 1080 -24.50 5.14 10.17
C LYS A 1080 -24.06 4.45 11.45
N VAL A 1081 -24.65 4.88 12.57
CA VAL A 1081 -24.63 4.19 13.86
C VAL A 1081 -26.03 3.71 14.17
N LEU A 1082 -26.18 2.40 14.37
CA LEU A 1082 -27.45 1.76 14.72
C LEU A 1082 -27.42 1.39 16.19
N CYS A 1083 -28.50 1.69 16.92
CA CYS A 1083 -28.70 1.21 18.28
C CYS A 1083 -29.84 0.21 18.32
N PHE A 1084 -29.58 -0.95 18.93
CA PHE A 1084 -30.54 -2.01 19.16
C PHE A 1084 -30.73 -2.25 20.65
N GLN A 1085 -31.94 -2.60 21.05
CA GLN A 1085 -32.28 -3.01 22.40
C GLN A 1085 -32.94 -4.39 22.36
N GLY A 1086 -32.73 -5.21 23.41
CA GLY A 1086 -33.48 -6.45 23.57
C GLY A 1086 -34.97 -6.18 23.78
N ASN A 1087 -35.84 -7.09 23.36
CA ASN A 1087 -37.25 -7.02 23.76
C ASN A 1087 -37.36 -7.05 25.30
N PRO A 1088 -38.27 -6.28 25.92
CA PRO A 1088 -38.62 -6.55 27.31
C PRO A 1088 -39.10 -8.02 27.39
N PRO A 1089 -38.78 -8.77 28.46
CA PRO A 1089 -39.34 -10.10 28.64
C PRO A 1089 -40.87 -10.02 28.49
N SER A 1090 -41.46 -10.92 27.70
CA SER A 1090 -42.93 -11.02 27.65
C SER A 1090 -43.43 -11.15 29.09
N PRO A 1091 -44.41 -10.33 29.51
CA PRO A 1091 -44.87 -10.28 30.90
C PRO A 1091 -45.45 -11.61 31.39
#